data_AF-A0A4P5TQW1-F1
#
_entry.id   AF-A0A4P5TQW1-F1
#
_cell.length_a   1.000
_cell.length_b   1.000
_cell.length_c   1.000
_cell.angle_alpha   90.00
_cell.angle_beta   90.00
_cell.angle_gamma   90.00
#
_symmetry.space_group_name_H-M   'P 1'
#
loop_
_entity.id
_entity.type
_entity.pdbx_description
1 polymer ?
#
loop_
_entity_poly.entity_id
_entity_poly.type
_entity_poly.pdbx_seq_one_letter_code
_entity_poly.pdbx_strand_id
1 'polypeptide(L)'
;MPARIQFSLGLQNTRTVYRSAPALLHQKQFFPLKISTLRGVFSTILLLISSAALGQFNNENNPRPSPDSNKELAYVLYDQNDFSRAAILLEDIVEANPKDELSYRRYLNCLIKTNQQEKAIKFVKKKIKKSPFPILYVVDECWVNTTFPDGPNKQKFTLRAEELKALIIEQLTVHAMEQMGQQHFAIALRFEQNELKNYAIEVLQSADQILGEEYPEISNKLAELYMETGNREKGLQRYVMLMLSGVPFESMKQVFETQVTDSIDYVVLQRLLLKQIEQNPEVTAFSEGLKWTFVKQGNWHAAFLYTRSIDKRLKENGERVFELGELCQSNGDYNVALKCFQYCIGLKETFFDPALAQAKWIDVTYDITMKGRPRVEDVIQLQKQMLAFEQNYGPQEASLFNALKYAQLLIRYDSLFGVTQESGKLSGSQQAINLLERYIDPTTHLRKISLAKVKMTLGDVLLSRGDVWTSELLYAQVEKDFTEEEMGQFAKFKRAELSFFRGDFDWASMQLEVLKSATTQLISNDAMELALVIIDNLGIDSNYTALTWYGKALLAEKQQLYKLANNYLDSITIEFPSHGLSDEILFVKARMSETTGDYVAAVNLLETLSIAYNFDILADNALYKLGMIYMYSLNQPEKAKAAFEKLIEKYSGSVYIVDARREYRKIRGN
;
A
#
# COMPACT_ATOMS: atom_id res chain seq x y z
N MET A 1 49.69 14.85 -28.59
CA MET A 1 49.21 15.62 -29.77
C MET A 1 47.74 15.31 -29.98
N PRO A 2 46.84 16.30 -29.81
CA PRO A 2 45.40 16.16 -30.00
C PRO A 2 44.91 16.78 -31.32
N ALA A 3 43.74 16.35 -31.79
CA ALA A 3 42.90 17.06 -32.77
C ALA A 3 41.47 16.93 -32.21
N ARG A 4 40.83 17.95 -31.60
CA ARG A 4 40.33 19.25 -32.10
C ARG A 4 39.58 19.15 -33.43
N ILE A 5 38.25 19.10 -33.34
CA ILE A 5 37.34 19.92 -34.16
C ILE A 5 36.25 20.50 -33.24
N GLN A 6 36.11 21.81 -33.30
CA GLN A 6 35.13 22.69 -32.65
C GLN A 6 34.39 23.42 -33.78
N PHE A 7 33.10 23.74 -33.62
CA PHE A 7 32.37 24.99 -33.99
C PHE A 7 30.85 24.69 -33.90
N SER A 8 30.15 25.13 -32.84
CA SER A 8 29.44 26.42 -32.65
C SER A 8 28.10 26.50 -33.42
N LEU A 9 26.97 26.43 -32.72
CA LEU A 9 26.11 27.55 -32.29
C LEU A 9 25.27 28.19 -33.42
N GLY A 10 23.95 28.04 -33.30
CA GLY A 10 22.93 28.77 -34.03
C GLY A 10 21.57 28.63 -33.34
N LEU A 11 21.27 29.58 -32.45
CA LEU A 11 20.01 29.77 -31.74
C LEU A 11 18.86 30.17 -32.69
N GLN A 12 17.64 29.66 -32.44
CA GLN A 12 16.36 30.41 -32.39
C GLN A 12 15.25 29.44 -31.93
N ASN A 13 14.80 29.51 -30.66
CA ASN A 13 13.63 30.27 -30.18
C ASN A 13 12.28 29.92 -30.84
N THR A 14 11.44 29.17 -30.11
CA THR A 14 10.03 29.50 -29.82
C THR A 14 9.58 28.78 -28.55
N ARG A 15 9.26 29.58 -27.51
CA ARG A 15 8.37 29.25 -26.36
C ARG A 15 6.96 28.99 -26.90
N THR A 16 6.09 28.15 -26.31
CA THR A 16 5.37 28.30 -25.02
C THR A 16 4.63 26.98 -24.67
N VAL A 17 4.82 26.37 -23.48
CA VAL A 17 3.97 26.29 -22.24
C VAL A 17 2.52 25.75 -22.49
N TYR A 18 1.98 24.68 -21.88
CA TYR A 18 1.70 24.45 -20.44
C TYR A 18 1.40 22.97 -20.06
N ARG A 19 1.57 22.72 -18.75
CA ARG A 19 1.32 21.54 -17.89
C ARG A 19 -0.10 20.93 -17.94
N SER A 20 -0.19 19.64 -17.60
CA SER A 20 -1.22 19.13 -16.67
C SER A 20 -0.86 17.74 -16.10
N ALA A 21 -0.91 17.62 -14.78
CA ALA A 21 -0.90 16.38 -13.98
C ALA A 21 -2.33 16.15 -13.41
N PRO A 22 -2.64 15.03 -12.72
CA PRO A 22 -3.79 14.18 -13.05
C PRO A 22 -4.99 14.33 -12.09
N ALA A 23 -6.18 13.93 -12.58
CA ALA A 23 -7.41 13.86 -11.79
C ALA A 23 -7.81 12.40 -11.52
N LEU A 24 -7.94 12.08 -10.24
CA LEU A 24 -8.64 10.94 -9.67
C LEU A 24 -10.15 11.07 -9.94
N LEU A 25 -10.79 10.04 -10.47
CA LEU A 25 -12.23 9.82 -10.29
C LEU A 25 -12.52 8.32 -10.16
N HIS A 26 -12.94 7.96 -8.95
CA HIS A 26 -13.81 6.82 -8.69
C HIS A 26 -15.13 7.00 -9.47
N GLN A 27 -15.62 5.97 -10.16
CA GLN A 27 -16.99 5.50 -9.92
C GLN A 27 -17.28 4.12 -10.53
N LYS A 28 -18.15 3.41 -9.81
CA LYS A 28 -18.65 2.06 -10.03
C LYS A 28 -19.70 2.02 -11.15
N GLN A 29 -19.58 0.97 -11.96
CA GLN A 29 -20.62 0.12 -12.56
C GLN A 29 -22.06 0.64 -12.66
N PHE A 30 -22.54 0.68 -13.91
CA PHE A 30 -23.95 0.68 -14.30
C PHE A 30 -24.43 -0.77 -14.55
N PHE A 31 -25.65 -1.08 -14.10
CA PHE A 31 -26.59 -1.97 -14.79
C PHE A 31 -27.93 -1.22 -14.95
N PRO A 32 -28.67 -1.39 -16.05
CA PRO A 32 -29.82 -0.54 -16.38
C PRO A 32 -31.13 -1.20 -15.97
N LEU A 33 -32.03 -0.42 -15.36
CA LEU A 33 -33.44 -0.76 -15.27
C LEU A 33 -34.28 0.49 -15.57
N LYS A 34 -35.09 0.37 -16.63
CA LYS A 34 -36.08 1.33 -17.10
C LYS A 34 -37.07 1.65 -15.99
N ILE A 35 -37.35 2.93 -15.75
CA ILE A 35 -38.70 3.45 -15.44
C ILE A 35 -38.80 4.86 -16.05
N SER A 36 -39.82 5.02 -16.87
CA SER A 36 -40.30 6.23 -17.51
C SER A 36 -40.95 7.20 -16.51
N THR A 37 -41.02 8.47 -16.92
CA THR A 37 -41.84 9.60 -16.41
C THR A 37 -41.10 10.64 -15.53
N LEU A 38 -41.38 11.91 -15.84
CA LEU A 38 -40.95 13.17 -15.19
C LEU A 38 -39.57 13.74 -15.59
N ARG A 39 -39.49 14.24 -16.83
CA ARG A 39 -38.62 15.37 -17.21
C ARG A 39 -39.48 16.61 -17.42
N GLY A 40 -39.43 17.55 -16.49
CA GLY A 40 -40.06 18.86 -16.59
C GLY A 40 -39.86 19.61 -15.30
N VAL A 41 -39.34 20.84 -15.39
CA VAL A 41 -38.97 21.77 -14.31
C VAL A 41 -37.51 21.64 -13.86
N PHE A 42 -36.59 22.29 -14.58
CA PHE A 42 -35.42 23.03 -14.06
C PHE A 42 -34.64 23.65 -15.24
N SER A 43 -35.26 24.61 -15.94
CA SER A 43 -34.60 25.41 -16.98
C SER A 43 -35.24 26.78 -17.22
N THR A 44 -35.91 27.37 -16.22
CA THR A 44 -36.67 28.64 -16.40
C THR A 44 -36.43 29.67 -15.29
N ILE A 45 -35.21 29.81 -14.75
CA ILE A 45 -34.85 30.96 -13.89
C ILE A 45 -33.46 31.52 -14.26
N LEU A 46 -33.16 31.58 -15.56
CA LEU A 46 -31.90 32.18 -16.03
C LEU A 46 -32.11 32.93 -17.36
N LEU A 47 -33.13 33.81 -17.43
CA LEU A 47 -33.32 34.69 -18.60
C LEU A 47 -34.34 35.83 -18.38
N LEU A 48 -34.44 36.43 -17.18
CA LEU A 48 -35.42 37.52 -16.93
C LEU A 48 -34.93 38.70 -16.07
N ILE A 49 -33.63 38.95 -15.92
CA ILE A 49 -33.14 40.18 -15.23
C ILE A 49 -32.00 40.88 -16.01
N SER A 50 -32.05 40.91 -17.34
CA SER A 50 -31.12 41.73 -18.14
C SER A 50 -31.79 42.73 -19.07
N SER A 51 -33.08 43.06 -18.85
CA SER A 51 -33.79 44.04 -19.68
C SER A 51 -34.85 44.82 -18.89
N ALA A 52 -34.42 45.67 -17.94
CA ALA A 52 -35.23 46.78 -17.43
C ALA A 52 -34.37 47.75 -16.61
N ALA A 53 -33.52 48.55 -17.26
CA ALA A 53 -32.97 49.77 -16.66
C ALA A 53 -32.45 50.75 -17.73
N LEU A 54 -33.32 51.13 -18.65
CA LEU A 54 -33.20 52.37 -19.42
C LEU A 54 -34.61 52.97 -19.50
N GLY A 55 -34.93 53.86 -18.56
CA GLY A 55 -36.14 54.69 -18.65
C GLY A 55 -36.87 54.93 -17.33
N GLN A 56 -36.77 56.18 -16.88
CA GLN A 56 -37.77 56.95 -16.10
C GLN A 56 -37.93 56.73 -14.58
N PHE A 57 -37.36 57.71 -13.86
CA PHE A 57 -37.91 58.49 -12.74
C PHE A 57 -39.10 57.97 -11.92
N ASN A 58 -38.92 58.09 -10.60
CA ASN A 58 -39.88 58.24 -9.51
C ASN A 58 -40.77 57.04 -9.17
N ASN A 59 -40.33 56.26 -8.20
CA ASN A 59 -41.21 55.83 -7.11
C ASN A 59 -40.40 55.50 -5.85
N GLU A 60 -40.71 56.22 -4.77
CA GLU A 60 -40.31 55.91 -3.41
C GLU A 60 -40.94 54.58 -2.96
N ASN A 61 -40.24 53.83 -2.10
CA ASN A 61 -40.60 52.53 -1.52
C ASN A 61 -40.12 51.27 -2.27
N ASN A 62 -38.80 51.08 -2.32
CA ASN A 62 -38.25 49.73 -2.21
C ASN A 62 -37.84 49.49 -0.74
N PRO A 63 -38.26 48.39 -0.09
CA PRO A 63 -37.79 48.08 1.25
C PRO A 63 -36.27 47.88 1.21
N ARG A 64 -35.54 48.60 2.07
CA ARG A 64 -34.09 48.44 2.20
C ARG A 64 -33.81 46.95 2.49
N PRO A 65 -32.88 46.30 1.76
CA PRO A 65 -32.51 44.91 2.04
C PRO A 65 -32.08 44.79 3.50
N SER A 66 -32.47 43.69 4.15
CA SER A 66 -32.08 43.42 5.53
C SER A 66 -30.54 43.39 5.65
N PRO A 67 -29.97 43.74 6.81
CA PRO A 67 -28.52 43.70 7.03
C PRO A 67 -27.87 42.36 6.65
N ASP A 68 -28.59 41.25 6.83
CA ASP A 68 -28.13 39.91 6.46
C ASP A 68 -28.09 39.68 4.94
N SER A 69 -29.04 40.24 4.18
CA SER A 69 -29.06 40.12 2.71
C SER A 69 -27.90 40.86 2.05
N ASN A 70 -27.51 42.03 2.58
CA ASN A 70 -26.35 42.77 2.09
C ASN A 70 -25.02 42.05 2.38
N LYS A 71 -24.95 41.35 3.52
CA LYS A 71 -23.78 40.56 3.90
C LYS A 71 -23.59 39.34 2.99
N GLU A 72 -24.67 38.62 2.69
CA GLU A 72 -24.64 37.52 1.72
C GLU A 72 -24.22 38.00 0.34
N LEU A 73 -24.78 39.11 -0.14
CA LEU A 73 -24.40 39.69 -1.43
C LEU A 73 -22.91 40.10 -1.46
N ALA A 74 -22.42 40.76 -0.40
CA ALA A 74 -21.03 41.13 -0.28
C ALA A 74 -20.09 39.91 -0.34
N TYR A 75 -20.52 38.79 0.23
CA TYR A 75 -19.77 37.55 0.24
C TYR A 75 -19.74 36.88 -1.13
N VAL A 76 -20.88 36.84 -1.82
CA VAL A 76 -20.95 36.36 -3.21
C VAL A 76 -20.06 37.18 -4.13
N LEU A 77 -20.08 38.51 -4.00
CA LEU A 77 -19.22 39.40 -4.79
C LEU A 77 -17.73 39.17 -4.51
N TYR A 78 -17.36 38.97 -3.25
CA TYR A 78 -15.99 38.62 -2.86
C TYR A 78 -15.54 37.30 -3.51
N ASP A 79 -16.38 36.27 -3.42
CA ASP A 79 -16.09 34.94 -3.96
C ASP A 79 -16.04 34.95 -5.51
N GLN A 80 -16.72 35.91 -6.15
CA GLN A 80 -16.64 36.19 -7.59
C GLN A 80 -15.42 37.06 -7.99
N ASN A 81 -14.54 37.41 -7.05
CA ASN A 81 -13.41 38.34 -7.23
C ASN A 81 -13.81 39.78 -7.61
N ASP A 82 -15.07 40.19 -7.42
CA ASP A 82 -15.48 41.59 -7.57
C ASP A 82 -15.18 42.39 -6.30
N PHE A 83 -13.89 42.58 -6.05
CA PHE A 83 -13.39 43.24 -4.85
C PHE A 83 -13.85 44.70 -4.75
N SER A 84 -14.07 45.37 -5.89
CA SER A 84 -14.56 46.76 -5.92
C SER A 84 -15.96 46.90 -5.33
N ARG A 85 -16.93 46.10 -5.80
CA ARG A 85 -18.31 46.17 -5.30
C ARG A 85 -18.43 45.53 -3.93
N ALA A 86 -17.70 44.45 -3.68
CA ALA A 86 -17.63 43.83 -2.36
C ALA A 86 -17.11 44.82 -1.29
N ALA A 87 -16.08 45.62 -1.60
CA ALA A 87 -15.52 46.60 -0.66
C ALA A 87 -16.57 47.62 -0.18
N ILE A 88 -17.45 48.09 -1.08
CA ILE A 88 -18.48 49.08 -0.73
C ILE A 88 -19.44 48.51 0.29
N LEU A 89 -19.97 47.31 0.05
CA LEU A 89 -20.91 46.67 0.97
C LEU A 89 -20.22 46.26 2.29
N LEU A 90 -18.99 45.75 2.22
CA LEU A 90 -18.24 45.32 3.39
C LEU A 90 -17.82 46.50 4.29
N GLU A 91 -17.59 47.69 3.72
CA GLU A 91 -17.26 48.89 4.52
C GLU A 91 -18.39 49.19 5.52
N ASP A 92 -19.63 49.28 5.05
CA ASP A 92 -20.80 49.53 5.88
C ASP A 92 -21.01 48.43 6.94
N ILE A 93 -20.82 47.16 6.54
CA ILE A 93 -20.99 46.00 7.42
C ILE A 93 -19.96 46.01 8.56
N VAL A 94 -18.69 46.32 8.26
CA VAL A 94 -17.62 46.30 9.26
C VAL A 94 -17.64 47.53 10.18
N GLU A 95 -18.22 48.64 9.72
CA GLU A 95 -18.54 49.78 10.58
C GLU A 95 -19.74 49.51 11.50
N ALA A 96 -20.80 48.87 10.98
CA ALA A 96 -21.99 48.53 11.75
C ALA A 96 -21.77 47.39 12.75
N ASN A 97 -20.99 46.37 12.39
CA ASN A 97 -20.62 45.26 13.26
C ASN A 97 -19.09 45.09 13.37
N PRO A 98 -18.43 45.89 14.22
CA PRO A 98 -16.97 45.86 14.38
C PRO A 98 -16.37 44.52 14.82
N LYS A 99 -17.17 43.59 15.36
CA LYS A 99 -16.75 42.28 15.88
C LYS A 99 -16.80 41.17 14.83
N ASP A 100 -17.36 41.42 13.65
CA ASP A 100 -17.45 40.44 12.57
C ASP A 100 -16.10 40.28 11.86
N GLU A 101 -15.29 39.34 12.36
CA GLU A 101 -13.93 39.08 11.88
C GLU A 101 -13.87 38.64 10.41
N LEU A 102 -14.88 37.92 9.93
CA LEU A 102 -14.90 37.45 8.54
C LEU A 102 -15.13 38.61 7.58
N SER A 103 -16.11 39.46 7.87
CA SER A 103 -16.36 40.69 7.10
C SER A 103 -15.16 41.63 7.13
N TYR A 104 -14.52 41.77 8.30
CA TYR A 104 -13.31 42.57 8.46
C TYR A 104 -12.17 42.09 7.56
N ARG A 105 -11.85 40.79 7.58
CA ARG A 105 -10.77 40.23 6.75
C ARG A 105 -11.06 40.35 5.26
N ARG A 106 -12.29 40.05 4.85
CA ARG A 106 -12.71 40.20 3.44
C ARG A 106 -12.59 41.65 2.99
N TYR A 107 -13.00 42.61 3.82
CA TYR A 107 -12.87 44.04 3.51
C TYR A 107 -11.41 44.43 3.32
N LEU A 108 -10.54 44.04 4.25
CA LEU A 108 -9.12 44.36 4.18
C LEU A 108 -8.46 43.76 2.93
N ASN A 109 -8.81 42.52 2.58
CA ASN A 109 -8.35 41.87 1.36
C ASN A 109 -8.87 42.60 0.10
N CYS A 110 -10.14 43.02 0.05
CA CYS A 110 -10.67 43.81 -1.05
C CYS A 110 -9.89 45.12 -1.25
N LEU A 111 -9.57 45.83 -0.16
CA LEU A 111 -8.79 47.06 -0.23
C LEU A 111 -7.38 46.81 -0.79
N ILE A 112 -6.73 45.71 -0.41
CA ILE A 112 -5.42 45.35 -0.95
C ILE A 112 -5.51 44.98 -2.44
N LYS A 113 -6.48 44.13 -2.82
CA LYS A 113 -6.67 43.69 -4.22
C LYS A 113 -7.07 44.82 -5.16
N THR A 114 -7.65 45.90 -4.63
CA THR A 114 -8.01 47.11 -5.39
C THR A 114 -6.98 48.23 -5.30
N ASN A 115 -5.76 47.95 -4.81
CA ASN A 115 -4.66 48.91 -4.65
C ASN A 115 -5.00 50.13 -3.75
N GLN A 116 -5.79 49.90 -2.70
CA GLN A 116 -6.17 50.90 -1.70
C GLN A 116 -5.46 50.66 -0.35
N GLN A 117 -4.17 50.32 -0.37
CA GLN A 117 -3.38 50.00 0.83
C GLN A 117 -3.36 51.17 1.84
N GLU A 118 -3.33 52.42 1.40
CA GLU A 118 -3.39 53.57 2.31
C GLU A 118 -4.73 53.67 3.05
N LYS A 119 -5.84 53.37 2.36
CA LYS A 119 -7.17 53.32 2.98
C LYS A 119 -7.21 52.18 3.99
N ALA A 120 -6.65 51.02 3.64
CA ALA A 120 -6.50 49.88 4.54
C ALA A 120 -5.70 50.24 5.80
N ILE A 121 -4.52 50.87 5.68
CA ILE A 121 -3.74 51.30 6.86
C ILE A 121 -4.52 52.25 7.75
N LYS A 122 -5.19 53.27 7.18
CA LYS A 122 -6.00 54.22 7.95
C LYS A 122 -7.11 53.50 8.72
N PHE A 123 -7.77 52.55 8.06
CA PHE A 123 -8.82 51.73 8.64
C PHE A 123 -8.30 50.83 9.78
N VAL A 124 -7.20 50.10 9.56
CA VAL A 124 -6.59 49.24 10.58
C VAL A 124 -6.11 50.06 11.78
N LYS A 125 -5.49 51.23 11.58
CA LYS A 125 -5.09 52.13 12.68
C LYS A 125 -6.27 52.63 13.51
N LYS A 126 -7.43 52.86 12.90
CA LYS A 126 -8.68 53.20 13.61
C LYS A 126 -9.10 52.04 14.53
N LYS A 127 -8.90 50.79 14.12
CA LYS A 127 -9.20 49.58 14.92
C LYS A 127 -8.17 49.38 16.04
N ILE A 128 -6.88 49.55 15.77
CA ILE A 128 -5.81 49.48 16.78
C ILE A 128 -6.13 50.40 17.97
N LYS A 129 -6.53 51.65 17.71
CA LYS A 129 -6.87 52.63 18.76
C LYS A 129 -8.10 52.29 19.60
N LYS A 130 -9.02 51.47 19.07
CA LYS A 130 -10.31 51.14 19.70
C LYS A 130 -10.35 49.75 20.32
N SER A 131 -9.38 48.89 20.01
CA SER A 131 -9.39 47.49 20.44
C SER A 131 -8.77 47.32 21.83
N PRO A 132 -9.36 46.52 22.72
CA PRO A 132 -8.71 46.08 23.96
C PRO A 132 -7.53 45.13 23.70
N PHE A 133 -7.50 44.46 22.54
CA PHE A 133 -6.41 43.60 22.09
C PHE A 133 -5.87 44.13 20.76
N PRO A 134 -4.97 45.14 20.77
CA PRO A 134 -4.54 45.82 19.55
C PRO A 134 -3.60 44.97 18.68
N ILE A 135 -2.86 44.03 19.28
CA ILE A 135 -1.73 43.35 18.64
C ILE A 135 -2.09 42.58 17.36
N LEU A 136 -3.27 41.94 17.30
CA LEU A 136 -3.77 41.29 16.08
C LEU A 136 -3.94 42.28 14.92
N TYR A 137 -4.42 43.48 15.20
CA TYR A 137 -4.57 44.53 14.19
C TYR A 137 -3.21 45.15 13.80
N VAL A 138 -2.21 45.10 14.68
CA VAL A 138 -0.83 45.49 14.33
C VAL A 138 -0.23 44.50 13.33
N VAL A 139 -0.54 43.19 13.46
CA VAL A 139 -0.17 42.17 12.46
C VAL A 139 -0.82 42.48 11.10
N ASP A 140 -2.09 42.88 11.10
CA ASP A 140 -2.79 43.23 9.87
C ASP A 140 -2.23 44.52 9.25
N GLU A 141 -1.82 45.52 10.05
CA GLU A 141 -1.08 46.68 9.54
C GLU A 141 0.26 46.24 8.93
N CYS A 142 0.99 45.37 9.61
CA CYS A 142 2.26 44.81 9.12
C CYS A 142 2.06 44.14 7.76
N TRP A 143 1.04 43.29 7.62
CA TRP A 143 0.68 42.66 6.35
C TRP A 143 0.33 43.67 5.25
N VAL A 144 -0.52 44.66 5.53
CA VAL A 144 -0.87 45.67 4.51
C VAL A 144 0.39 46.38 4.00
N ASN A 145 1.35 46.69 4.89
CA ASN A 145 2.62 47.33 4.52
C ASN A 145 3.50 46.44 3.59
N THR A 146 3.41 45.11 3.66
CA THR A 146 4.15 44.22 2.73
C THR A 146 3.51 44.12 1.34
N THR A 147 2.23 44.50 1.20
CA THR A 147 1.44 44.36 -0.03
C THR A 147 1.47 45.58 -0.96
N PHE A 148 2.31 46.59 -0.69
CA PHE A 148 2.41 47.76 -1.55
C PHE A 148 3.01 47.39 -2.93
N PRO A 149 2.45 47.93 -4.02
CA PRO A 149 2.94 47.67 -5.37
C PRO A 149 4.33 48.26 -5.59
N ASP A 150 5.02 47.80 -6.63
CA ASP A 150 6.33 48.33 -7.02
C ASP A 150 6.25 49.83 -7.32
N GLY A 151 7.11 50.60 -6.65
CA GLY A 151 7.13 52.05 -6.73
C GLY A 151 8.08 52.68 -5.70
N PRO A 152 8.26 54.02 -5.75
CA PRO A 152 9.23 54.71 -4.89
C PRO A 152 8.94 54.57 -3.39
N ASN A 153 7.68 54.31 -3.03
CA ASN A 153 7.26 54.17 -1.65
C ASN A 153 7.35 52.71 -1.13
N LYS A 154 7.56 51.71 -1.98
CA LYS A 154 7.56 50.29 -1.56
C LYS A 154 8.58 50.03 -0.46
N GLN A 155 9.82 50.47 -0.66
CA GLN A 155 10.90 50.29 0.31
C GLN A 155 10.57 50.90 1.68
N LYS A 156 9.94 52.08 1.70
CA LYS A 156 9.51 52.74 2.93
C LYS A 156 8.48 51.91 3.69
N PHE A 157 7.49 51.35 2.99
CA PHE A 157 6.46 50.53 3.63
C PHE A 157 6.97 49.14 4.02
N THR A 158 7.87 48.54 3.24
CA THR A 158 8.55 47.30 3.62
C THR A 158 9.37 47.49 4.90
N LEU A 159 10.15 48.58 5.01
CA LEU A 159 10.85 48.92 6.26
C LEU A 159 9.87 49.08 7.43
N ARG A 160 8.72 49.72 7.19
CA ARG A 160 7.69 49.86 8.21
C ARG A 160 7.10 48.51 8.65
N ALA A 161 6.93 47.55 7.74
CA ALA A 161 6.51 46.20 8.09
C ALA A 161 7.53 45.51 9.01
N GLU A 162 8.83 45.62 8.69
CA GLU A 162 9.90 45.08 9.53
C GLU A 162 9.93 45.71 10.92
N GLU A 163 9.76 47.04 11.02
CA GLU A 163 9.63 47.75 12.32
C GLU A 163 8.44 47.24 13.14
N LEU A 164 7.28 47.06 12.50
CA LEU A 164 6.08 46.57 13.16
C LEU A 164 6.24 45.12 13.62
N LYS A 165 6.87 44.26 12.80
CA LYS A 165 7.21 42.88 13.17
C LYS A 165 8.12 42.85 14.41
N ALA A 166 9.18 43.66 14.41
CA ALA A 166 10.08 43.76 15.56
C ALA A 166 9.36 44.22 16.83
N LEU A 167 8.48 45.22 16.73
CA LEU A 167 7.64 45.69 17.84
C LEU A 167 6.70 44.60 18.37
N ILE A 168 6.07 43.83 17.47
CA ILE A 168 5.21 42.70 17.84
C ILE A 168 6.02 41.67 18.65
N ILE A 169 7.20 41.29 18.15
CA ILE A 169 8.09 40.35 18.83
C ILE A 169 8.48 40.87 20.22
N GLU A 170 8.93 42.12 20.33
CA GLU A 170 9.31 42.74 21.60
C GLU A 170 8.16 42.66 22.62
N GLN A 171 6.94 43.04 22.22
CA GLN A 171 5.77 42.99 23.11
C GLN A 171 5.40 41.58 23.55
N LEU A 172 5.53 40.60 22.66
CA LEU A 172 5.20 39.21 22.97
C LEU A 172 6.24 38.58 23.90
N THR A 173 7.53 38.89 23.72
CA THR A 173 8.62 38.30 24.53
C THR A 173 8.48 38.55 26.02
N VAL A 174 7.94 39.71 26.43
CA VAL A 174 7.75 40.09 27.84
C VAL A 174 6.86 39.09 28.59
N HIS A 175 5.84 38.53 27.92
CA HIS A 175 4.87 37.61 28.52
C HIS A 175 5.01 36.17 28.03
N ALA A 176 6.06 35.86 27.27
CA ALA A 176 6.25 34.56 26.64
C ALA A 176 6.21 33.40 27.66
N MET A 177 6.92 33.57 28.78
CA MET A 177 7.00 32.56 29.85
C MET A 177 5.67 32.43 30.60
N GLU A 178 5.06 33.54 31.01
CA GLU A 178 3.79 33.56 31.76
C GLU A 178 2.64 32.94 30.98
N GLN A 179 2.62 33.15 29.66
CA GLN A 179 1.55 32.69 28.77
C GLN A 179 1.93 31.43 28.00
N MET A 180 3.09 30.85 28.28
CA MET A 180 3.61 29.66 27.60
C MET A 180 3.52 29.77 26.06
N GLY A 181 3.83 30.94 25.52
CA GLY A 181 3.86 31.16 24.07
C GLY A 181 2.48 31.20 23.36
N GLN A 182 1.34 31.12 24.06
CA GLN A 182 0.01 31.09 23.43
C GLN A 182 -0.25 32.29 22.49
N GLN A 183 0.15 33.49 22.90
CA GLN A 183 0.03 34.68 22.04
C GLN A 183 0.95 34.61 20.82
N HIS A 184 2.16 34.06 20.94
CA HIS A 184 3.06 33.88 19.80
C HIS A 184 2.44 32.93 18.77
N PHE A 185 1.81 31.85 19.23
CA PHE A 185 1.09 30.92 18.35
C PHE A 185 -0.07 31.60 17.62
N ALA A 186 -0.91 32.34 18.34
CA ALA A 186 -2.04 33.06 17.74
C ALA A 186 -1.58 34.09 16.68
N ILE A 187 -0.48 34.79 16.96
CA ILE A 187 0.10 35.79 16.05
C ILE A 187 0.78 35.12 14.85
N ALA A 188 1.51 34.03 15.06
CA ALA A 188 2.10 33.24 13.99
C ALA A 188 1.04 32.68 13.04
N LEU A 189 -0.07 32.16 13.57
CA LEU A 189 -1.20 31.71 12.76
C LEU A 189 -1.81 32.86 11.94
N ARG A 190 -1.88 34.07 12.52
CA ARG A 190 -2.34 35.26 11.78
C ARG A 190 -1.40 35.64 10.64
N PHE A 191 -0.09 35.60 10.86
CA PHE A 191 0.90 35.80 9.80
C PHE A 191 0.81 34.71 8.71
N GLU A 192 0.59 33.45 9.09
CA GLU A 192 0.42 32.34 8.15
C GLU A 192 -0.82 32.51 7.27
N GLN A 193 -1.96 32.91 7.84
CA GLN A 193 -3.18 33.24 7.10
C GLN A 193 -2.98 34.36 6.08
N ASN A 194 -2.03 35.26 6.36
CA ASN A 194 -1.64 36.37 5.50
C ASN A 194 -0.50 36.01 4.52
N GLU A 195 -0.16 34.71 4.40
CA GLU A 195 0.92 34.16 3.57
C GLU A 195 2.34 34.62 3.97
N LEU A 196 2.51 35.19 5.17
CA LEU A 196 3.78 35.68 5.71
C LEU A 196 4.47 34.64 6.60
N LYS A 197 4.70 33.44 6.05
CA LYS A 197 5.24 32.29 6.82
C LYS A 197 6.61 32.58 7.46
N ASN A 198 7.49 33.33 6.79
CA ASN A 198 8.79 33.70 7.38
C ASN A 198 8.63 34.57 8.63
N TYR A 199 7.65 35.48 8.66
CA TYR A 199 7.38 36.29 9.85
C TYR A 199 6.78 35.44 10.96
N ALA A 200 5.91 34.49 10.62
CA ALA A 200 5.39 33.51 11.58
C ALA A 200 6.54 32.70 12.23
N ILE A 201 7.53 32.28 11.44
CA ILE A 201 8.73 31.59 11.93
C ILE A 201 9.51 32.47 12.92
N GLU A 202 9.78 33.73 12.57
CA GLU A 202 10.53 34.64 13.45
C GLU A 202 9.79 34.90 14.78
N VAL A 203 8.47 35.04 14.75
CA VAL A 203 7.65 35.17 15.98
C VAL A 203 7.73 33.91 16.84
N LEU A 204 7.65 32.72 16.24
CA LEU A 204 7.77 31.49 17.02
C LEU A 204 9.19 31.26 17.53
N GLN A 205 10.21 31.66 16.79
CA GLN A 205 11.61 31.63 17.24
C GLN A 205 11.84 32.53 18.48
N SER A 206 11.15 33.66 18.60
CA SER A 206 11.27 34.49 19.80
C SER A 206 10.66 33.83 21.03
N ALA A 207 9.56 33.09 20.87
CA ALA A 207 9.02 32.26 21.94
C ALA A 207 9.99 31.13 22.32
N ASP A 208 10.56 30.48 21.30
CA ASP A 208 11.48 29.36 21.43
C ASP A 208 12.77 29.72 22.21
N GLN A 209 13.30 30.93 22.01
CA GLN A 209 14.45 31.45 22.76
C GLN A 209 14.18 31.58 24.27
N ILE A 210 12.92 31.70 24.68
CA ILE A 210 12.51 31.91 26.08
C ILE A 210 12.04 30.60 26.70
N LEU A 211 11.27 29.81 25.97
CA LEU A 211 10.65 28.56 26.44
C LEU A 211 11.57 27.34 26.28
N GLY A 212 12.55 27.41 25.37
CA GLY A 212 13.45 26.31 25.02
C GLY A 212 12.98 25.50 23.82
N GLU A 213 13.93 24.90 23.09
CA GLU A 213 13.68 24.17 21.83
C GLU A 213 12.80 22.92 21.96
N GLU A 214 12.68 22.40 23.19
CA GLU A 214 11.94 21.21 23.55
C GLU A 214 10.45 21.49 23.81
N TYR A 215 10.02 22.75 23.86
CA TYR A 215 8.63 23.08 24.16
C TYR A 215 7.70 22.61 23.02
N PRO A 216 6.81 21.61 23.25
CA PRO A 216 6.21 20.84 22.17
C PRO A 216 5.37 21.64 21.18
N GLU A 217 4.55 22.56 21.67
CA GLU A 217 3.61 23.32 20.83
C GLU A 217 4.33 24.26 19.86
N ILE A 218 5.36 24.95 20.34
CA ILE A 218 6.17 25.87 19.53
C ILE A 218 7.07 25.07 18.57
N SER A 219 7.70 24.01 19.06
CA SER A 219 8.60 23.18 18.27
C SER A 219 7.86 22.47 17.13
N ASN A 220 6.66 21.94 17.37
CA ASN A 220 5.83 21.34 16.32
C ASN A 220 5.41 22.36 15.25
N LYS A 221 4.97 23.56 15.65
CA LYS A 221 4.56 24.57 14.68
C LYS A 221 5.72 25.12 13.86
N LEU A 222 6.89 25.30 14.50
CA LEU A 222 8.12 25.64 13.79
C LEU A 222 8.51 24.55 12.79
N ALA A 223 8.38 23.27 13.18
CA ALA A 223 8.68 22.15 12.29
C ALA A 223 7.82 22.18 11.03
N GLU A 224 6.50 22.33 11.18
CA GLU A 224 5.55 22.46 10.05
C GLU A 224 5.94 23.61 9.12
N LEU A 225 6.16 24.81 9.67
CA LEU A 225 6.52 25.99 8.87
C LEU A 225 7.87 25.83 8.17
N TYR A 226 8.86 25.20 8.80
CA TYR A 226 10.15 24.91 8.16
C TYR A 226 10.02 23.90 7.02
N MET A 227 9.19 22.86 7.18
CA MET A 227 8.92 21.90 6.11
C MET A 227 8.24 22.59 4.92
N GLU A 228 7.26 23.45 5.17
CA GLU A 228 6.52 24.18 4.13
C GLU A 228 7.33 25.27 3.42
N THR A 229 8.27 25.91 4.12
CA THR A 229 9.15 26.95 3.55
C THR A 229 10.40 26.37 2.87
N GLY A 230 10.55 25.03 2.85
CA GLY A 230 11.67 24.33 2.21
C GLY A 230 12.92 24.21 3.09
N ASN A 231 12.89 24.68 4.34
CA ASN A 231 13.97 24.49 5.29
C ASN A 231 13.87 23.12 6.00
N ARG A 232 13.87 22.05 5.20
CA ARG A 232 13.54 20.70 5.65
C ARG A 232 14.46 20.18 6.75
N GLU A 233 15.74 20.50 6.70
CA GLU A 233 16.69 20.10 7.76
C GLU A 233 16.31 20.68 9.13
N LYS A 234 15.95 21.96 9.20
CA LYS A 234 15.48 22.58 10.46
C LYS A 234 14.15 21.99 10.91
N GLY A 235 13.25 21.69 9.98
CA GLY A 235 11.97 21.03 10.29
C GLY A 235 12.17 19.66 10.92
N LEU A 236 13.01 18.82 10.30
CA LEU A 236 13.36 17.50 10.83
C LEU A 236 14.08 17.59 12.17
N GLN A 237 14.97 18.56 12.35
CA GLN A 237 15.61 18.80 13.64
C GLN A 237 14.57 19.06 14.74
N ARG A 238 13.55 19.88 14.46
CA ARG A 238 12.48 20.16 15.43
C ARG A 238 11.63 18.93 15.75
N TYR A 239 11.26 18.14 14.75
CA TYR A 239 10.59 16.86 15.00
C TYR A 239 11.43 15.88 15.84
N VAL A 240 12.75 15.89 15.67
CA VAL A 240 13.65 15.13 16.53
C VAL A 240 13.69 15.69 17.96
N MET A 241 13.67 17.02 18.14
CA MET A 241 13.60 17.64 19.48
C MET A 241 12.28 17.33 20.20
N LEU A 242 11.15 17.18 19.48
CA LEU A 242 9.90 16.70 20.10
C LEU A 242 10.04 15.30 20.69
N MET A 243 10.81 14.41 20.06
CA MET A 243 11.08 13.09 20.64
C MET A 243 11.97 13.19 21.88
N LEU A 244 12.88 14.18 21.94
CA LEU A 244 13.67 14.45 23.14
C LEU A 244 12.79 14.89 24.32
N SER A 245 11.73 15.67 24.04
CA SER A 245 10.78 16.13 25.06
C SER A 245 9.82 15.02 25.57
N GLY A 246 10.01 13.77 25.13
CA GLY A 246 9.23 12.61 25.57
C GLY A 246 8.10 12.18 24.62
N VAL A 247 7.95 12.80 23.44
CA VAL A 247 6.99 12.33 22.44
C VAL A 247 7.47 10.98 21.88
N PRO A 248 6.65 9.91 21.96
CA PRO A 248 7.06 8.61 21.45
C PRO A 248 7.16 8.61 19.92
N PHE A 249 8.02 7.75 19.38
CA PHE A 249 8.21 7.66 17.94
C PHE A 249 6.91 7.34 17.19
N GLU A 250 6.02 6.51 17.75
CA GLU A 250 4.78 6.14 17.09
C GLU A 250 3.87 7.35 16.81
N SER A 251 3.89 8.38 17.66
CA SER A 251 3.19 9.65 17.40
C SER A 251 3.83 10.43 16.24
N MET A 252 5.16 10.39 16.14
CA MET A 252 5.90 11.07 15.08
C MET A 252 5.88 10.33 13.74
N LYS A 253 5.61 9.04 13.76
CA LYS A 253 5.61 8.18 12.57
C LYS A 253 4.67 8.68 11.48
N GLN A 254 3.45 9.10 11.83
CA GLN A 254 2.49 9.64 10.85
C GLN A 254 3.01 10.92 10.18
N VAL A 255 3.65 11.79 10.98
CA VAL A 255 4.28 13.01 10.49
C VAL A 255 5.42 12.67 9.54
N PHE A 256 6.31 11.76 9.93
CA PHE A 256 7.41 11.34 9.06
C PHE A 256 6.94 10.62 7.80
N GLU A 257 5.89 9.79 7.86
CA GLU A 257 5.31 9.15 6.67
C GLU A 257 4.75 10.16 5.66
N THR A 258 4.23 11.29 6.14
CA THR A 258 3.69 12.35 5.29
C THR A 258 4.79 13.28 4.79
N GLN A 259 5.74 13.62 5.65
CA GLN A 259 6.69 14.72 5.43
C GLN A 259 8.05 14.26 4.93
N VAL A 260 8.50 13.02 5.20
CA VAL A 260 9.81 12.49 4.78
C VAL A 260 9.60 11.69 3.49
N THR A 261 9.64 12.39 2.37
CA THR A 261 9.34 11.80 1.05
C THR A 261 10.60 11.60 0.21
N ASP A 262 11.61 12.45 0.40
CA ASP A 262 12.78 12.47 -0.48
C ASP A 262 13.92 11.66 0.12
N SER A 263 14.76 11.07 -0.74
CA SER A 263 15.93 10.30 -0.31
C SER A 263 16.87 11.12 0.58
N ILE A 264 16.95 12.43 0.35
CA ILE A 264 17.76 13.37 1.12
C ILE A 264 17.21 13.51 2.55
N ASP A 265 15.89 13.56 2.73
CA ASP A 265 15.27 13.73 4.04
C ASP A 265 15.59 12.56 4.96
N TYR A 266 15.56 11.34 4.41
CA TYR A 266 15.94 10.16 5.19
C TYR A 266 17.40 10.22 5.65
N VAL A 267 18.32 10.68 4.79
CA VAL A 267 19.75 10.83 5.16
C VAL A 267 19.93 11.88 6.24
N VAL A 268 19.24 13.03 6.11
CA VAL A 268 19.27 14.09 7.12
C VAL A 268 18.69 13.62 8.44
N LEU A 269 17.52 12.96 8.41
CA LEU A 269 16.87 12.41 9.58
C LEU A 269 17.75 11.35 10.26
N GLN A 270 18.36 10.44 9.51
CA GLN A 270 19.31 9.45 10.04
C GLN A 270 20.46 10.11 10.78
N ARG A 271 21.09 11.14 10.18
CA ARG A 271 22.19 11.88 10.82
C ARG A 271 21.74 12.54 12.12
N LEU A 272 20.57 13.18 12.13
CA LEU A 272 20.01 13.84 13.31
C LEU A 272 19.70 12.84 14.42
N LEU A 273 19.08 11.71 14.08
CA LEU A 273 18.75 10.63 15.02
C LEU A 273 20.01 9.99 15.60
N LEU A 274 21.02 9.70 14.77
CA LEU A 274 22.30 9.13 15.23
C LEU A 274 22.98 10.04 16.25
N LYS A 275 23.04 11.35 15.96
CA LYS A 275 23.58 12.34 16.90
C LYS A 275 22.83 12.31 18.23
N GLN A 276 21.49 12.21 18.19
CA GLN A 276 20.69 12.15 19.41
C GLN A 276 20.81 10.83 20.16
N ILE A 277 21.01 9.70 19.48
CA ILE A 277 21.26 8.40 20.12
C ILE A 277 22.60 8.41 20.88
N GLU A 278 23.63 9.07 20.32
CA GLU A 278 24.93 9.22 20.99
C GLU A 278 24.83 10.09 22.26
N GLN A 279 23.99 11.13 22.23
CA GLN A 279 23.82 12.07 23.33
C GLN A 279 22.85 11.58 24.41
N ASN A 280 21.75 10.95 24.01
CA ASN A 280 20.62 10.57 24.85
C ASN A 280 20.23 9.10 24.59
N PRO A 281 21.11 8.13 24.93
CA PRO A 281 20.95 6.72 24.56
C PRO A 281 19.74 6.02 25.23
N GLU A 282 19.21 6.59 26.32
CA GLU A 282 18.03 6.14 27.04
C GLU A 282 16.71 6.43 26.29
N VAL A 283 16.70 7.42 25.39
CA VAL A 283 15.51 7.79 24.63
C VAL A 283 15.32 6.81 23.47
N THR A 284 14.43 5.83 23.66
CA THR A 284 14.17 4.75 22.70
C THR A 284 13.58 5.24 21.38
N ALA A 285 12.83 6.35 21.41
CA ALA A 285 12.18 6.94 20.25
C ALA A 285 13.16 7.23 19.09
N PHE A 286 14.39 7.67 19.39
CA PHE A 286 15.38 7.93 18.33
C PHE A 286 15.81 6.65 17.63
N SER A 287 15.98 5.58 18.40
CA SER A 287 16.42 4.29 17.87
C SER A 287 15.31 3.63 17.04
N GLU A 288 14.05 3.84 17.43
CA GLU A 288 12.87 3.44 16.67
C GLU A 288 12.72 4.20 15.37
N GLY A 289 12.90 5.52 15.40
CA GLY A 289 12.92 6.35 14.20
C GLY A 289 14.03 5.94 13.25
N LEU A 290 15.22 5.64 13.78
CA LEU A 290 16.35 5.23 12.96
C LEU A 290 16.07 3.89 12.27
N LYS A 291 15.54 2.90 13.02
CA LYS A 291 15.05 1.63 12.45
C LYS A 291 14.04 1.87 11.32
N TRP A 292 13.04 2.73 11.56
CA TRP A 292 12.01 3.05 10.59
C TRP A 292 12.59 3.63 9.30
N THR A 293 13.58 4.54 9.38
CA THR A 293 14.21 5.08 8.17
C THR A 293 14.88 4.00 7.31
N PHE A 294 15.57 3.04 7.93
CA PHE A 294 16.21 1.94 7.19
C PHE A 294 15.19 1.00 6.55
N VAL A 295 14.10 0.70 7.26
CA VAL A 295 13.00 -0.11 6.73
C VAL A 295 12.36 0.58 5.51
N LYS A 296 12.07 1.89 5.59
CA LYS A 296 11.49 2.64 4.46
C LYS A 296 12.42 2.72 3.25
N GLN A 297 13.73 2.75 3.46
CA GLN A 297 14.73 2.71 2.39
C GLN A 297 15.02 1.28 1.86
N GLY A 298 14.40 0.24 2.42
CA GLY A 298 14.70 -1.16 2.09
C GLY A 298 16.11 -1.60 2.50
N ASN A 299 16.78 -0.87 3.40
CA ASN A 299 18.10 -1.23 3.92
C ASN A 299 17.95 -2.18 5.12
N TRP A 300 17.51 -3.41 4.82
CA TRP A 300 17.22 -4.44 5.83
C TRP A 300 18.45 -4.79 6.68
N HIS A 301 19.65 -4.78 6.08
CA HIS A 301 20.87 -5.10 6.81
C HIS A 301 21.17 -4.08 7.92
N ALA A 302 21.07 -2.78 7.63
CA ALA A 302 21.23 -1.74 8.63
C ALA A 302 20.11 -1.81 9.68
N ALA A 303 18.86 -2.02 9.26
CA ALA A 303 17.73 -2.19 10.16
C ALA A 303 17.98 -3.33 11.18
N PHE A 304 18.54 -4.46 10.74
CA PHE A 304 18.91 -5.57 11.61
C PHE A 304 20.01 -5.22 12.61
N LEU A 305 21.10 -4.61 12.16
CA LEU A 305 22.22 -4.25 13.04
C LEU A 305 21.77 -3.32 14.18
N TYR A 306 20.96 -2.31 13.85
CA TYR A 306 20.43 -1.38 14.84
C TYR A 306 19.39 -2.03 15.75
N THR A 307 18.45 -2.79 15.20
CA THR A 307 17.42 -3.48 16.00
C THR A 307 18.05 -4.44 17.00
N ARG A 308 19.06 -5.21 16.59
CA ARG A 308 19.84 -6.07 17.47
C ARG A 308 20.59 -5.29 18.56
N SER A 309 21.08 -4.10 18.25
CA SER A 309 21.76 -3.25 19.24
C SER A 309 20.80 -2.72 20.31
N ILE A 310 19.58 -2.34 19.90
CA ILE A 310 18.50 -1.88 20.79
C ILE A 310 18.07 -3.03 21.70
N ASP A 311 17.80 -4.19 21.12
CA ASP A 311 17.38 -5.38 21.85
C ASP A 311 18.38 -5.74 22.97
N LYS A 312 19.69 -5.70 22.67
CA LYS A 312 20.73 -5.93 23.68
C LYS A 312 20.78 -4.87 24.77
N ARG A 313 20.55 -3.60 24.42
CA ARG A 313 20.58 -2.48 25.37
C ARG A 313 19.38 -2.50 26.31
N LEU A 314 18.19 -2.77 25.76
CA LEU A 314 16.92 -2.76 26.50
C LEU A 314 16.58 -4.13 27.12
N LYS A 315 17.31 -5.19 26.77
CA LYS A 315 17.07 -6.58 27.20
C LYS A 315 15.66 -7.05 26.85
N GLU A 316 15.24 -6.76 25.63
CA GLU A 316 13.92 -7.14 25.08
C GLU A 316 13.85 -8.61 24.65
N ASN A 317 14.90 -9.39 24.96
CA ASN A 317 14.92 -10.84 24.81
C ASN A 317 14.61 -11.33 23.39
N GLY A 318 14.86 -10.52 22.36
CA GLY A 318 14.74 -10.88 20.94
C GLY A 318 13.39 -10.57 20.30
N GLU A 319 12.39 -10.05 21.03
CA GLU A 319 11.04 -9.80 20.50
C GLU A 319 11.08 -8.86 19.28
N ARG A 320 11.72 -7.69 19.42
CA ARG A 320 11.85 -6.70 18.34
C ARG A 320 12.63 -7.23 17.14
N VAL A 321 13.62 -8.11 17.36
CA VAL A 321 14.40 -8.72 16.28
C VAL A 321 13.57 -9.78 15.54
N PHE A 322 12.73 -10.52 16.26
CA PHE A 322 11.81 -11.49 15.68
C PHE A 322 10.80 -10.80 14.76
N GLU A 323 10.16 -9.71 15.21
CA GLU A 323 9.23 -8.90 14.39
C GLU A 323 9.90 -8.37 13.11
N LEU A 324 11.15 -7.91 13.22
CA LEU A 324 11.90 -7.48 12.05
C LEU A 324 12.16 -8.66 11.09
N GLY A 325 12.40 -9.87 11.61
CA GLY A 325 12.53 -11.09 10.81
C GLY A 325 11.28 -11.41 10.00
N GLU A 326 10.10 -11.32 10.62
CA GLU A 326 8.81 -11.51 9.91
C GLU A 326 8.57 -10.42 8.86
N LEU A 327 8.93 -9.18 9.17
CA LEU A 327 8.85 -8.08 8.21
C LEU A 327 9.79 -8.32 7.01
N CYS A 328 11.02 -8.77 7.25
CA CYS A 328 11.97 -9.09 6.19
C CYS A 328 11.48 -10.27 5.33
N GLN A 329 10.93 -11.33 5.95
CA GLN A 329 10.35 -12.48 5.24
C GLN A 329 9.19 -12.05 4.33
N SER A 330 8.25 -11.26 4.84
CA SER A 330 7.09 -10.78 4.07
C SER A 330 7.48 -9.84 2.92
N ASN A 331 8.61 -9.14 3.04
CA ASN A 331 9.18 -8.29 1.98
C ASN A 331 10.17 -9.03 1.05
N GLY A 332 10.40 -10.34 1.27
CA GLY A 332 11.28 -11.15 0.43
C GLY A 332 12.78 -11.00 0.70
N ASP A 333 13.20 -10.27 1.73
CA ASP A 333 14.60 -10.25 2.19
C ASP A 333 14.86 -11.42 3.15
N TYR A 334 14.97 -12.61 2.55
CA TYR A 334 15.16 -13.84 3.31
C TYR A 334 16.52 -13.90 4.02
N ASN A 335 17.55 -13.24 3.49
CA ASN A 335 18.89 -13.26 4.07
C ASN A 335 18.92 -12.56 5.43
N VAL A 336 18.27 -11.41 5.55
CA VAL A 336 18.16 -10.70 6.83
C VAL A 336 17.16 -11.40 7.75
N ALA A 337 16.05 -11.92 7.22
CA ALA A 337 15.10 -12.71 8.01
C ALA A 337 15.78 -13.90 8.72
N LEU A 338 16.62 -14.66 8.01
CA LEU A 338 17.40 -15.75 8.62
C LEU A 338 18.31 -15.25 9.75
N LYS A 339 18.99 -14.12 9.56
CA LYS A 339 19.86 -13.52 10.61
C LYS A 339 19.06 -13.11 11.85
N CYS A 340 17.86 -12.58 11.66
CA CYS A 340 16.95 -12.25 12.75
C CYS A 340 16.55 -13.50 13.55
N PHE A 341 16.02 -14.53 12.87
CA PHE A 341 15.59 -15.75 13.56
C PHE A 341 16.75 -16.52 14.18
N GLN A 342 17.94 -16.54 13.55
CA GLN A 342 19.15 -17.11 14.13
C GLN A 342 19.58 -16.38 15.41
N TYR A 343 19.43 -15.06 15.46
CA TYR A 343 19.69 -14.29 16.67
C TYR A 343 18.74 -14.71 17.80
N CYS A 344 17.44 -14.81 17.52
CA CYS A 344 16.44 -15.26 18.50
C CYS A 344 16.71 -16.69 18.99
N ILE A 345 17.05 -17.63 18.09
CA ILE A 345 17.44 -19.01 18.46
C ILE A 345 18.69 -19.00 19.35
N GLY A 346 19.65 -18.11 19.07
CA GLY A 346 20.88 -17.95 19.87
C GLY A 346 20.64 -17.50 21.31
N LEU A 347 19.51 -16.85 21.59
CA LEU A 347 19.11 -16.45 22.95
C LEU A 347 18.58 -17.61 23.81
N LYS A 348 18.28 -18.77 23.20
CA LYS A 348 17.81 -19.99 23.89
C LYS A 348 16.62 -19.69 24.83
N GLU A 349 16.68 -20.14 26.08
CA GLU A 349 15.64 -19.97 27.11
C GLU A 349 15.32 -18.50 27.45
N THR A 350 16.16 -17.56 27.03
CA THR A 350 15.88 -16.13 27.24
C THR A 350 14.82 -15.63 26.26
N PHE A 351 14.69 -16.25 25.07
CA PHE A 351 13.66 -15.91 24.10
C PHE A 351 12.32 -16.54 24.52
N PHE A 352 11.21 -15.81 24.32
CA PHE A 352 9.89 -16.21 24.81
C PHE A 352 9.39 -17.55 24.21
N ASP A 353 9.76 -17.85 22.95
CA ASP A 353 9.34 -19.08 22.27
C ASP A 353 10.41 -19.60 21.27
N PRO A 354 11.41 -20.37 21.75
CA PRO A 354 12.47 -20.90 20.88
C PRO A 354 11.95 -21.77 19.74
N ALA A 355 10.82 -22.46 19.94
CA ALA A 355 10.20 -23.30 18.92
C ALA A 355 9.65 -22.45 17.78
N LEU A 356 9.00 -21.33 18.08
CA LEU A 356 8.51 -20.39 17.07
C LEU A 356 9.64 -19.78 16.24
N ALA A 357 10.74 -19.36 16.88
CA ALA A 357 11.91 -18.85 16.17
C ALA A 357 12.52 -19.90 15.23
N GLN A 358 12.62 -21.15 15.69
CA GLN A 358 13.10 -22.26 14.85
C GLN A 358 12.12 -22.58 13.71
N ALA A 359 10.82 -22.58 13.97
CA ALA A 359 9.80 -22.80 12.95
C ALA A 359 9.88 -21.75 11.84
N LYS A 360 9.99 -20.46 12.20
CA LYS A 360 10.16 -19.37 11.23
C LYS A 360 11.47 -19.45 10.46
N TRP A 361 12.55 -19.85 11.12
CA TRP A 361 13.82 -20.06 10.45
C TRP A 361 13.75 -21.19 9.41
N ILE A 362 13.08 -22.30 9.74
CA ILE A 362 12.82 -23.41 8.80
C ILE A 362 11.91 -22.94 7.66
N ASP A 363 10.88 -22.16 7.96
CA ASP A 363 9.94 -21.60 6.97
C ASP A 363 10.65 -20.75 5.91
N VAL A 364 11.50 -19.82 6.34
CA VAL A 364 12.32 -19.01 5.44
C VAL A 364 13.31 -19.89 4.66
N THR A 365 13.92 -20.87 5.31
CA THR A 365 14.86 -21.80 4.64
C THR A 365 14.14 -22.62 3.57
N TYR A 366 12.90 -23.04 3.83
CA TYR A 366 12.04 -23.71 2.86
C TYR A 366 11.76 -22.80 1.66
N ASP A 367 11.36 -21.54 1.91
CA ASP A 367 11.06 -20.58 0.83
C ASP A 367 12.28 -20.31 -0.07
N ILE A 368 13.47 -20.17 0.53
CA ILE A 368 14.73 -20.03 -0.24
C ILE A 368 15.01 -21.29 -1.05
N THR A 369 14.93 -22.47 -0.43
CA THR A 369 15.30 -23.73 -1.06
C THR A 369 14.34 -24.07 -2.19
N MET A 370 13.04 -23.80 -2.02
CA MET A 370 12.03 -24.11 -3.04
C MET A 370 12.01 -23.10 -4.19
N LYS A 371 12.83 -22.04 -4.14
CA LYS A 371 12.98 -21.07 -5.23
C LYS A 371 13.82 -21.67 -6.37
N GLY A 372 13.17 -22.05 -7.46
CA GLY A 372 13.84 -22.58 -8.65
C GLY A 372 14.12 -24.08 -8.57
N ARG A 373 15.29 -24.48 -9.10
CA ARG A 373 15.80 -25.85 -9.05
C ARG A 373 16.83 -25.95 -7.93
N PRO A 374 16.45 -26.41 -6.72
CA PRO A 374 17.42 -26.53 -5.63
C PRO A 374 18.47 -27.60 -5.91
N ARG A 375 19.61 -27.46 -5.24
CA ARG A 375 20.61 -28.53 -5.18
C ARG A 375 20.09 -29.63 -4.28
N VAL A 376 20.44 -30.87 -4.61
CA VAL A 376 20.02 -32.05 -3.84
C VAL A 376 20.50 -31.95 -2.38
N GLU A 377 21.70 -31.43 -2.17
CA GLU A 377 22.27 -31.25 -0.82
C GLU A 377 21.44 -30.28 0.04
N ASP A 378 20.95 -29.18 -0.54
CA ASP A 378 20.15 -28.17 0.16
C ASP A 378 18.80 -28.76 0.58
N VAL A 379 18.18 -29.56 -0.31
CA VAL A 379 16.92 -30.28 -0.02
C VAL A 379 17.10 -31.31 1.09
N ILE A 380 18.21 -32.05 1.11
CA ILE A 380 18.53 -33.00 2.18
C ILE A 380 18.76 -32.28 3.51
N GLN A 381 19.45 -31.15 3.52
CA GLN A 381 19.68 -30.35 4.74
C GLN A 381 18.37 -29.81 5.30
N LEU A 382 17.51 -29.25 4.45
CA LEU A 382 16.18 -28.78 4.84
C LEU A 382 15.34 -29.93 5.43
N GLN A 383 15.32 -31.10 4.78
CA GLN A 383 14.61 -32.27 5.28
C GLN A 383 15.07 -32.69 6.68
N LYS A 384 16.39 -32.72 6.92
CA LYS A 384 16.94 -33.04 8.24
C LYS A 384 16.50 -32.04 9.30
N GLN A 385 16.46 -30.75 8.97
CA GLN A 385 16.01 -29.70 9.88
C GLN A 385 14.52 -29.84 10.22
N MET A 386 13.68 -30.06 9.21
CA MET A 386 12.23 -30.25 9.39
C MET A 386 11.94 -31.51 10.22
N LEU A 387 12.66 -32.62 9.97
CA LEU A 387 12.52 -33.85 10.74
C LEU A 387 12.95 -33.66 12.19
N ALA A 388 14.09 -33.00 12.44
CA ALA A 388 14.56 -32.73 13.80
C ALA A 388 13.57 -31.84 14.58
N PHE A 389 12.96 -30.87 13.92
CA PHE A 389 11.92 -30.03 14.51
C PHE A 389 10.68 -30.86 14.90
N GLU A 390 10.20 -31.74 14.01
CA GLU A 390 9.09 -32.65 14.31
C GLU A 390 9.42 -33.64 15.44
N GLN A 391 10.67 -34.06 15.58
CA GLN A 391 11.10 -34.95 16.67
C GLN A 391 11.12 -34.24 18.03
N ASN A 392 11.46 -32.95 18.04
CA ASN A 392 11.59 -32.16 19.26
C ASN A 392 10.25 -31.56 19.73
N TYR A 393 9.39 -31.16 18.79
CA TYR A 393 8.18 -30.40 19.07
C TYR A 393 6.89 -31.06 18.56
N GLY A 394 6.96 -32.18 17.84
CA GLY A 394 5.80 -32.85 17.24
C GLY A 394 5.40 -34.16 17.94
N PRO A 395 4.11 -34.56 17.87
CA PRO A 395 3.01 -33.90 17.18
C PRO A 395 2.24 -32.96 18.12
N GLN A 396 2.06 -31.68 17.75
CA GLN A 396 1.19 -30.75 18.47
C GLN A 396 0.77 -29.58 17.58
N GLU A 397 -0.17 -28.76 18.05
CA GLU A 397 -0.70 -27.60 17.30
C GLU A 397 0.41 -26.65 16.79
N ALA A 398 1.44 -26.39 17.61
CA ALA A 398 2.54 -25.49 17.27
C ALA A 398 3.49 -26.02 16.19
N SER A 399 3.62 -27.35 16.04
CA SER A 399 4.48 -27.98 15.03
C SER A 399 3.76 -28.34 13.74
N LEU A 400 2.42 -28.31 13.75
CA LEU A 400 1.59 -28.69 12.62
C LEU A 400 2.00 -28.02 11.29
N PHE A 401 2.28 -26.72 11.31
CA PHE A 401 2.64 -26.01 10.08
C PHE A 401 3.91 -26.60 9.43
N ASN A 402 4.93 -26.93 10.23
CA ASN A 402 6.12 -27.61 9.74
C ASN A 402 5.78 -29.02 9.23
N ALA A 403 4.95 -29.79 9.95
CA ALA A 403 4.54 -31.12 9.52
C ALA A 403 3.84 -31.13 8.15
N LEU A 404 2.92 -30.18 7.90
CA LEU A 404 2.22 -30.07 6.62
C LEU A 404 3.19 -29.74 5.47
N LYS A 405 4.09 -28.76 5.66
CA LYS A 405 5.13 -28.44 4.66
C LYS A 405 6.12 -29.58 4.47
N TYR A 406 6.45 -30.30 5.55
CA TYR A 406 7.38 -31.42 5.50
C TYR A 406 6.81 -32.58 4.69
N ALA A 407 5.53 -32.91 4.89
CA ALA A 407 4.81 -33.89 4.07
C ALA A 407 4.85 -33.53 2.58
N GLN A 408 4.63 -32.26 2.24
CA GLN A 408 4.72 -31.79 0.84
C GLN A 408 6.14 -31.91 0.27
N LEU A 409 7.17 -31.58 1.05
CA LEU A 409 8.58 -31.75 0.66
C LEU A 409 8.89 -33.22 0.35
N LEU A 410 8.43 -34.13 1.22
CA LEU A 410 8.65 -35.57 1.09
C LEU A 410 8.04 -36.14 -0.18
N ILE A 411 6.86 -35.68 -0.59
CA ILE A 411 6.22 -36.09 -1.84
C ILE A 411 6.96 -35.49 -3.04
N ARG A 412 7.25 -34.18 -2.99
CA ARG A 412 7.94 -33.47 -4.08
C ARG A 412 9.28 -34.10 -4.46
N TYR A 413 9.98 -34.64 -3.48
CA TYR A 413 11.29 -35.27 -3.64
C TYR A 413 11.27 -36.74 -3.22
N ASP A 414 10.15 -37.44 -3.45
CA ASP A 414 9.96 -38.84 -3.06
C ASP A 414 11.10 -39.75 -3.54
N SER A 415 11.57 -39.52 -4.76
CA SER A 415 12.72 -40.24 -5.35
C SER A 415 14.03 -40.08 -4.56
N LEU A 416 14.24 -38.95 -3.89
CA LEU A 416 15.42 -38.67 -3.06
C LEU A 416 15.29 -39.25 -1.66
N PHE A 417 14.08 -39.28 -1.10
CA PHE A 417 13.83 -39.65 0.29
C PHE A 417 13.39 -41.10 0.49
N GLY A 418 13.32 -41.90 -0.58
CA GLY A 418 13.03 -43.33 -0.48
C GLY A 418 14.13 -44.07 0.28
N VAL A 419 13.89 -44.48 1.52
CA VAL A 419 14.85 -45.20 2.37
C VAL A 419 14.66 -46.70 2.23
N THR A 420 15.72 -47.47 1.94
CA THR A 420 15.69 -48.94 2.05
C THR A 420 15.80 -49.37 3.51
N GLN A 421 14.76 -50.00 4.04
CA GLN A 421 14.72 -50.66 5.35
C GLN A 421 14.66 -52.19 5.17
N GLU A 422 14.87 -52.95 6.25
CA GLU A 422 14.78 -54.43 6.25
C GLU A 422 13.41 -54.96 5.78
N SER A 423 12.35 -54.15 5.96
CA SER A 423 10.97 -54.42 5.53
C SER A 423 10.63 -53.93 4.11
N GLY A 424 11.58 -53.32 3.38
CA GLY A 424 11.41 -52.79 2.03
C GLY A 424 11.79 -51.31 1.88
N LYS A 425 11.58 -50.75 0.67
CA LYS A 425 11.85 -49.33 0.38
C LYS A 425 10.68 -48.47 0.87
N LEU A 426 10.89 -47.67 1.92
CA LEU A 426 9.94 -46.69 2.45
C LEU A 426 10.02 -45.41 1.61
N SER A 427 9.00 -45.16 0.78
CA SER A 427 8.89 -43.93 -0.01
C SER A 427 8.74 -42.69 0.89
N GLY A 428 9.11 -41.52 0.38
CA GLY A 428 8.82 -40.23 1.02
C GLY A 428 7.32 -40.02 1.22
N SER A 429 6.47 -40.46 0.28
CA SER A 429 5.02 -40.47 0.43
C SER A 429 4.54 -41.31 1.62
N GLN A 430 5.14 -42.47 1.89
CA GLN A 430 4.80 -43.26 3.09
C GLN A 430 5.29 -42.59 4.37
N GLN A 431 6.46 -41.93 4.35
CA GLN A 431 6.91 -41.12 5.48
C GLN A 431 5.96 -39.95 5.78
N ALA A 432 5.43 -39.30 4.74
CA ALA A 432 4.44 -38.23 4.87
C ALA A 432 3.11 -38.74 5.46
N ILE A 433 2.64 -39.92 5.03
CA ILE A 433 1.45 -40.57 5.62
C ILE A 433 1.70 -40.83 7.12
N ASN A 434 2.79 -41.52 7.46
CA ASN A 434 3.11 -41.85 8.86
C ASN A 434 3.24 -40.59 9.73
N LEU A 435 3.80 -39.51 9.18
CA LEU A 435 3.89 -38.21 9.86
C LEU A 435 2.50 -37.64 10.15
N LEU A 436 1.63 -37.54 9.14
CA LEU A 436 0.31 -36.92 9.27
C LEU A 436 -0.66 -37.77 10.09
N GLU A 437 -0.57 -39.10 10.04
CA GLU A 437 -1.37 -40.00 10.87
C GLU A 437 -1.13 -39.77 12.37
N ARG A 438 0.11 -39.45 12.79
CA ARG A 438 0.41 -39.07 14.18
C ARG A 438 -0.37 -37.84 14.63
N TYR A 439 -0.66 -36.91 13.73
CA TYR A 439 -1.45 -35.70 14.02
C TYR A 439 -2.96 -35.96 14.01
N ILE A 440 -3.42 -37.03 13.36
CA ILE A 440 -4.84 -37.45 13.40
C ILE A 440 -5.18 -38.17 14.70
N ASP A 441 -4.17 -38.73 15.39
CA ASP A 441 -4.35 -39.42 16.67
C ASP A 441 -5.12 -38.51 17.67
N PRO A 442 -6.25 -38.98 18.23
CA PRO A 442 -7.06 -38.21 19.18
C PRO A 442 -6.28 -37.68 20.40
N THR A 443 -5.17 -38.32 20.77
CA THR A 443 -4.31 -37.91 21.89
C THR A 443 -3.53 -36.61 21.62
N THR A 444 -3.45 -36.17 20.36
CA THR A 444 -2.78 -34.92 19.97
C THR A 444 -3.62 -33.67 20.32
N HIS A 445 -4.92 -33.85 20.57
CA HIS A 445 -5.85 -32.76 20.95
C HIS A 445 -5.84 -31.54 20.01
N LEU A 446 -5.65 -31.75 18.70
CA LEU A 446 -5.69 -30.67 17.72
C LEU A 446 -7.05 -29.97 17.66
N ARG A 447 -7.02 -28.69 17.31
CA ARG A 447 -8.26 -27.96 16.99
C ARG A 447 -8.94 -28.59 15.77
N LYS A 448 -10.27 -28.53 15.71
CA LYS A 448 -11.06 -29.13 14.61
C LYS A 448 -10.59 -28.68 13.22
N ILE A 449 -10.32 -27.37 13.06
CA ILE A 449 -9.82 -26.80 11.80
C ILE A 449 -8.40 -27.29 11.45
N SER A 450 -7.57 -27.53 12.46
CA SER A 450 -6.21 -28.03 12.30
C SER A 450 -6.21 -29.50 11.87
N LEU A 451 -7.08 -30.31 12.47
CA LEU A 451 -7.35 -31.68 12.03
C LEU A 451 -7.86 -31.72 10.58
N ALA A 452 -8.72 -30.78 10.18
CA ALA A 452 -9.16 -30.67 8.79
C ALA A 452 -7.99 -30.45 7.83
N LYS A 453 -7.08 -29.53 8.14
CA LYS A 453 -5.86 -29.28 7.34
C LYS A 453 -4.96 -30.53 7.22
N VAL A 454 -4.83 -31.30 8.31
CA VAL A 454 -4.11 -32.58 8.29
C VAL A 454 -4.79 -33.56 7.36
N LYS A 455 -6.12 -33.75 7.46
CA LYS A 455 -6.90 -34.65 6.59
C LYS A 455 -6.82 -34.25 5.12
N MET A 456 -6.91 -32.95 4.82
CA MET A 456 -6.77 -32.44 3.45
C MET A 456 -5.38 -32.74 2.89
N THR A 457 -4.34 -32.46 3.65
CA THR A 457 -2.96 -32.72 3.23
C THR A 457 -2.71 -34.22 3.07
N LEU A 458 -3.23 -35.05 3.99
CA LEU A 458 -3.16 -36.51 3.88
C LEU A 458 -3.90 -37.01 2.64
N GLY A 459 -5.05 -36.43 2.31
CA GLY A 459 -5.76 -36.69 1.06
C GLY A 459 -4.92 -36.36 -0.17
N ASP A 460 -4.22 -35.23 -0.18
CA ASP A 460 -3.30 -34.86 -1.27
C ASP A 460 -2.10 -35.85 -1.36
N VAL A 461 -1.57 -36.30 -0.21
CA VAL A 461 -0.50 -37.32 -0.16
C VAL A 461 -0.96 -38.64 -0.75
N LEU A 462 -2.15 -39.10 -0.37
CA LEU A 462 -2.74 -40.35 -0.87
C LEU A 462 -3.05 -40.26 -2.38
N LEU A 463 -3.57 -39.12 -2.83
CA LEU A 463 -3.81 -38.86 -4.25
C LEU A 463 -2.51 -38.95 -5.06
N SER A 464 -1.41 -38.39 -4.53
CA SER A 464 -0.10 -38.44 -5.20
C SER A 464 0.42 -39.87 -5.40
N ARG A 465 -0.01 -40.81 -4.54
CA ARG A 465 0.31 -42.24 -4.62
C ARG A 465 -0.69 -43.04 -5.47
N GLY A 466 -1.79 -42.41 -5.92
CA GLY A 466 -2.85 -43.05 -6.68
C GLY A 466 -3.97 -43.67 -5.83
N ASP A 467 -4.00 -43.46 -4.51
CA ASP A 467 -5.13 -43.86 -3.67
C ASP A 467 -6.22 -42.78 -3.70
N VAL A 468 -6.92 -42.74 -4.84
CA VAL A 468 -7.98 -41.77 -5.13
C VAL A 468 -9.16 -41.92 -4.17
N TRP A 469 -9.52 -43.15 -3.77
CA TRP A 469 -10.70 -43.42 -2.96
C TRP A 469 -10.52 -42.99 -1.51
N THR A 470 -9.38 -43.30 -0.88
CA THR A 470 -9.10 -42.85 0.49
C THR A 470 -8.93 -41.33 0.52
N SER A 471 -8.33 -40.75 -0.52
CA SER A 471 -8.23 -39.30 -0.70
C SER A 471 -9.62 -38.64 -0.74
N GLU A 472 -10.53 -39.14 -1.59
CA GLU A 472 -11.91 -38.65 -1.68
C GLU A 472 -12.66 -38.77 -0.35
N LEU A 473 -12.48 -39.88 0.37
CA LEU A 473 -13.11 -40.10 1.68
C LEU A 473 -12.65 -39.05 2.70
N LEU A 474 -11.35 -38.72 2.74
CA LEU A 474 -10.83 -37.70 3.65
C LEU A 474 -11.38 -36.31 3.31
N TYR A 475 -11.44 -35.94 2.03
CA TYR A 475 -12.06 -34.69 1.61
C TYR A 475 -13.55 -34.66 1.96
N ALA A 476 -14.29 -35.76 1.77
CA ALA A 476 -15.70 -35.84 2.12
C ALA A 476 -15.95 -35.69 3.63
N GLN A 477 -15.05 -36.20 4.48
CA GLN A 477 -15.12 -35.97 5.92
C GLN A 477 -14.96 -34.48 6.25
N VAL A 478 -13.99 -33.81 5.63
CA VAL A 478 -13.76 -32.38 5.84
C VAL A 478 -14.93 -31.54 5.33
N GLU A 479 -15.46 -31.82 4.15
CA GLU A 479 -16.65 -31.15 3.62
C GLU A 479 -17.83 -31.27 4.58
N LYS A 480 -18.11 -32.49 5.08
CA LYS A 480 -19.20 -32.74 6.02
C LYS A 480 -19.00 -32.01 7.36
N ASP A 481 -17.76 -31.91 7.83
CA ASP A 481 -17.44 -31.27 9.10
C ASP A 481 -17.50 -29.73 9.01
N PHE A 482 -17.42 -29.15 7.80
CA PHE A 482 -17.25 -27.72 7.54
C PHE A 482 -18.16 -27.18 6.42
N THR A 483 -19.40 -27.70 6.30
CA THR A 483 -20.30 -27.51 5.13
C THR A 483 -20.36 -26.09 4.54
N GLU A 484 -20.46 -25.07 5.39
CA GLU A 484 -20.63 -23.66 4.97
C GLU A 484 -19.34 -22.83 5.15
N GLU A 485 -18.27 -23.44 5.68
CA GLU A 485 -17.00 -22.76 5.92
C GLU A 485 -16.07 -22.91 4.71
N GLU A 486 -15.11 -22.00 4.57
CA GLU A 486 -14.10 -22.00 3.49
C GLU A 486 -13.40 -23.36 3.36
N MET A 487 -13.08 -24.01 4.49
CA MET A 487 -12.41 -25.31 4.48
C MET A 487 -13.28 -26.41 3.85
N GLY A 488 -14.60 -26.41 4.10
CA GLY A 488 -15.52 -27.38 3.50
C GLY A 488 -15.77 -27.08 2.02
N GLN A 489 -15.84 -25.81 1.63
CA GLN A 489 -15.90 -25.39 0.22
C GLN A 489 -14.66 -25.86 -0.55
N PHE A 490 -13.46 -25.72 0.03
CA PHE A 490 -12.23 -26.20 -0.57
C PHE A 490 -12.19 -27.74 -0.67
N ALA A 491 -12.67 -28.46 0.35
CA ALA A 491 -12.80 -29.91 0.29
C ALA A 491 -13.78 -30.38 -0.79
N LYS A 492 -14.91 -29.67 -0.94
CA LYS A 492 -15.87 -29.90 -2.02
C LYS A 492 -15.25 -29.66 -3.40
N PHE A 493 -14.46 -28.59 -3.56
CA PHE A 493 -13.72 -28.33 -4.80
C PHE A 493 -12.77 -29.48 -5.13
N LYS A 494 -11.99 -29.97 -4.15
CA LYS A 494 -11.10 -31.12 -4.33
C LYS A 494 -11.84 -32.38 -4.79
N ARG A 495 -13.03 -32.65 -4.24
CA ARG A 495 -13.86 -33.77 -4.70
C ARG A 495 -14.36 -33.58 -6.13
N ALA A 496 -14.72 -32.37 -6.51
CA ALA A 496 -15.10 -32.06 -7.89
C ALA A 496 -13.93 -32.27 -8.86
N GLU A 497 -12.72 -31.88 -8.44
CA GLU A 497 -11.45 -32.14 -9.14
C GLU A 497 -11.25 -33.65 -9.36
N LEU A 498 -11.44 -34.48 -8.32
CA LEU A 498 -11.32 -35.94 -8.43
C LEU A 498 -12.34 -36.54 -9.41
N SER A 499 -13.57 -36.05 -9.41
CA SER A 499 -14.58 -36.49 -10.38
C SER A 499 -14.23 -36.06 -11.80
N PHE A 500 -13.70 -34.85 -12.00
CA PHE A 500 -13.18 -34.40 -13.29
C PHE A 500 -12.06 -35.32 -13.80
N PHE A 501 -11.11 -35.69 -12.93
CA PHE A 501 -10.00 -36.57 -13.29
C PHE A 501 -10.45 -37.98 -13.71
N ARG A 502 -11.56 -38.47 -13.14
CA ARG A 502 -12.16 -39.76 -13.50
C ARG A 502 -12.97 -39.72 -14.79
N GLY A 503 -13.31 -38.53 -15.28
CA GLY A 503 -14.20 -38.34 -16.42
C GLY A 503 -15.68 -38.26 -16.04
N ASP A 504 -16.00 -38.14 -14.75
CA ASP A 504 -17.37 -37.97 -14.24
C ASP A 504 -17.80 -36.49 -14.36
N PHE A 505 -17.82 -35.96 -15.58
CA PHE A 505 -17.98 -34.53 -15.85
C PHE A 505 -19.32 -33.96 -15.39
N ASP A 506 -20.40 -34.75 -15.46
CA ASP A 506 -21.72 -34.33 -14.95
C ASP A 506 -21.68 -34.12 -13.43
N TRP A 507 -21.04 -35.05 -12.72
CA TRP A 507 -20.90 -34.97 -11.27
C TRP A 507 -19.97 -33.84 -10.85
N ALA A 508 -18.84 -33.68 -11.54
CA ALA A 508 -17.93 -32.55 -11.34
C ALA A 508 -18.67 -31.22 -11.56
N SER A 509 -19.41 -31.09 -12.65
CA SER A 509 -20.18 -29.87 -12.98
C SER A 509 -21.19 -29.52 -11.90
N MET A 510 -21.96 -30.51 -11.43
CA MET A 510 -22.95 -30.29 -10.37
C MET A 510 -22.29 -29.79 -9.07
N GLN A 511 -21.12 -30.32 -8.70
CA GLN A 511 -20.40 -29.87 -7.51
C GLN A 511 -19.81 -28.46 -7.68
N LEU A 512 -19.25 -28.16 -8.84
CA LEU A 512 -18.66 -26.85 -9.18
C LEU A 512 -19.73 -25.76 -9.28
N GLU A 513 -20.93 -26.07 -9.76
CA GLU A 513 -22.04 -25.12 -9.83
C GLU A 513 -22.42 -24.58 -8.46
N VAL A 514 -22.44 -25.43 -7.43
CA VAL A 514 -22.69 -24.99 -6.05
C VAL A 514 -21.56 -24.10 -5.52
N LEU A 515 -20.33 -24.27 -6.00
CA LEU A 515 -19.18 -23.46 -5.60
C LEU A 515 -19.13 -22.09 -6.29
N LYS A 516 -19.94 -21.85 -7.34
CA LYS A 516 -20.04 -20.52 -7.97
C LYS A 516 -20.53 -19.46 -6.98
N SER A 517 -21.43 -19.83 -6.07
CA SER A 517 -21.94 -18.96 -5.00
C SER A 517 -21.10 -18.99 -3.71
N ALA A 518 -19.91 -19.60 -3.73
CA ALA A 518 -19.05 -19.65 -2.55
C ALA A 518 -18.64 -18.23 -2.11
N THR A 519 -18.58 -18.04 -0.80
CA THR A 519 -18.18 -16.76 -0.17
C THR A 519 -16.72 -16.39 -0.46
N THR A 520 -15.88 -17.40 -0.73
CA THR A 520 -14.45 -17.22 -0.99
C THR A 520 -14.19 -17.01 -2.47
N GLN A 521 -13.70 -15.82 -2.83
CA GLN A 521 -13.43 -15.46 -4.24
C GLN A 521 -12.44 -16.42 -4.91
N LEU A 522 -11.39 -16.85 -4.21
CA LEU A 522 -10.36 -17.76 -4.78
C LEU A 522 -10.96 -19.12 -5.17
N ILE A 523 -11.75 -19.74 -4.28
CA ILE A 523 -12.39 -21.04 -4.55
C ILE A 523 -13.43 -20.91 -5.66
N SER A 524 -14.20 -19.81 -5.66
CA SER A 524 -15.18 -19.53 -6.71
C SER A 524 -14.50 -19.40 -8.08
N ASN A 525 -13.33 -18.75 -8.16
CA ASN A 525 -12.56 -18.61 -9.40
C ASN A 525 -11.99 -19.94 -9.89
N ASP A 526 -11.30 -20.71 -9.04
CA ASP A 526 -10.75 -22.03 -9.42
C ASP A 526 -11.88 -22.99 -9.85
N ALA A 527 -13.02 -22.96 -9.15
CA ALA A 527 -14.19 -23.74 -9.50
C ALA A 527 -14.81 -23.29 -10.83
N MET A 528 -14.84 -21.98 -11.09
CA MET A 528 -15.34 -21.42 -12.33
C MET A 528 -14.44 -21.76 -13.51
N GLU A 529 -13.12 -21.70 -13.37
CA GLU A 529 -12.17 -22.13 -14.39
C GLU A 529 -12.39 -23.59 -14.77
N LEU A 530 -12.43 -24.50 -13.78
CA LEU A 530 -12.66 -25.92 -14.04
C LEU A 530 -14.05 -26.18 -14.65
N ALA A 531 -15.07 -25.43 -14.24
CA ALA A 531 -16.42 -25.55 -14.77
C ALA A 531 -16.50 -25.06 -16.23
N LEU A 532 -15.79 -23.99 -16.59
CA LEU A 532 -15.73 -23.48 -17.95
C LEU A 532 -15.02 -24.47 -18.87
N VAL A 533 -13.92 -25.08 -18.43
CA VAL A 533 -13.26 -26.15 -19.18
C VAL A 533 -14.22 -27.29 -19.50
N ILE A 534 -15.11 -27.67 -18.56
CA ILE A 534 -16.15 -28.65 -18.85
C ILE A 534 -17.12 -28.07 -19.88
N ILE A 535 -17.76 -26.93 -19.59
CA ILE A 535 -18.82 -26.32 -20.41
C ILE A 535 -18.39 -26.08 -21.86
N ASP A 536 -17.20 -25.50 -22.06
CA ASP A 536 -16.70 -25.12 -23.38
C ASP A 536 -16.34 -26.34 -24.21
N ASN A 537 -16.08 -27.49 -23.57
CA ASN A 537 -15.72 -28.74 -24.22
C ASN A 537 -16.86 -29.78 -24.20
N LEU A 538 -18.03 -29.45 -23.64
CA LEU A 538 -19.21 -30.31 -23.70
C LEU A 538 -19.77 -30.33 -25.13
N GLY A 539 -19.66 -31.49 -25.80
CA GLY A 539 -20.25 -31.70 -27.12
C GLY A 539 -19.38 -31.31 -28.31
N ILE A 540 -18.11 -30.94 -28.09
CA ILE A 540 -17.12 -30.78 -29.17
C ILE A 540 -16.80 -32.15 -29.80
N ASP A 541 -16.57 -33.17 -28.97
CA ASP A 541 -16.38 -34.55 -29.37
C ASP A 541 -17.53 -35.44 -28.87
N SER A 542 -17.94 -36.43 -29.67
CA SER A 542 -19.12 -37.26 -29.36
C SER A 542 -18.94 -38.19 -28.15
N ASN A 543 -17.74 -38.25 -27.56
CA ASN A 543 -17.39 -39.23 -26.53
C ASN A 543 -16.45 -38.69 -25.42
N TYR A 544 -16.24 -37.37 -25.31
CA TYR A 544 -15.41 -36.74 -24.27
C TYR A 544 -13.98 -37.32 -24.16
N THR A 545 -13.42 -37.84 -25.25
CA THR A 545 -12.10 -38.48 -25.25
C THR A 545 -11.01 -37.47 -24.94
N ALA A 546 -11.05 -36.32 -25.60
CA ALA A 546 -10.05 -35.27 -25.39
C ALA A 546 -10.10 -34.74 -23.95
N LEU A 547 -11.30 -34.47 -23.45
CA LEU A 547 -11.52 -33.99 -22.08
C LEU A 547 -11.11 -35.03 -21.03
N THR A 548 -11.35 -36.31 -21.29
CA THR A 548 -10.91 -37.42 -20.42
C THR A 548 -9.39 -37.53 -20.37
N TRP A 549 -8.70 -37.41 -21.51
CA TRP A 549 -7.24 -37.38 -21.52
C TRP A 549 -6.69 -36.15 -20.80
N TYR A 550 -7.36 -35.01 -20.92
CA TYR A 550 -7.00 -33.81 -20.19
C TYR A 550 -7.16 -34.01 -18.67
N GLY A 551 -8.27 -34.58 -18.20
CA GLY A 551 -8.46 -34.97 -16.79
C GLY A 551 -7.38 -35.92 -16.28
N LYS A 552 -6.98 -36.91 -17.08
CA LYS A 552 -5.86 -37.83 -16.76
C LYS A 552 -4.51 -37.11 -16.72
N ALA A 553 -4.29 -36.12 -17.58
CA ALA A 553 -3.09 -35.30 -17.56
C ALA A 553 -3.00 -34.49 -16.26
N LEU A 554 -4.10 -33.86 -15.83
CA LEU A 554 -4.13 -33.11 -14.57
C LEU A 554 -3.93 -34.02 -13.36
N LEU A 555 -4.52 -35.22 -13.34
CA LEU A 555 -4.25 -36.20 -12.28
C LEU A 555 -2.77 -36.61 -12.23
N ALA A 556 -2.18 -36.91 -13.39
CA ALA A 556 -0.76 -37.23 -13.50
C ALA A 556 0.14 -36.06 -13.06
N GLU A 557 -0.26 -34.82 -13.33
CA GLU A 557 0.41 -33.62 -12.80
C GLU A 557 0.37 -33.57 -11.27
N LYS A 558 -0.80 -33.81 -10.64
CA LYS A 558 -0.93 -33.85 -9.17
C LYS A 558 -0.10 -34.96 -8.55
N GLN A 559 0.05 -36.08 -9.25
CA GLN A 559 0.92 -37.21 -8.90
C GLN A 559 2.41 -36.96 -9.21
N GLN A 560 2.75 -35.79 -9.76
CA GLN A 560 4.10 -35.42 -10.18
C GLN A 560 4.70 -36.35 -11.26
N LEU A 561 3.84 -37.08 -11.95
CA LEU A 561 4.18 -37.92 -13.10
C LEU A 561 4.21 -37.06 -14.37
N TYR A 562 5.05 -36.02 -14.39
CA TYR A 562 5.06 -35.00 -15.45
C TYR A 562 5.28 -35.55 -16.87
N LYS A 563 6.05 -36.64 -17.01
CA LYS A 563 6.22 -37.32 -18.30
C LYS A 563 4.91 -37.94 -18.78
N LEU A 564 4.17 -38.59 -17.88
CA LEU A 564 2.88 -39.18 -18.19
C LEU A 564 1.83 -38.09 -18.48
N ALA A 565 1.84 -36.99 -17.71
CA ALA A 565 0.98 -35.84 -17.96
C ALA A 565 1.22 -35.25 -19.36
N ASN A 566 2.48 -35.01 -19.73
CA ASN A 566 2.82 -34.53 -21.08
C ASN A 566 2.37 -35.52 -22.18
N ASN A 567 2.54 -36.83 -21.99
CA ASN A 567 2.08 -37.81 -22.98
C ASN A 567 0.56 -37.70 -23.23
N TYR A 568 -0.25 -37.51 -22.18
CA TYR A 568 -1.68 -37.29 -22.35
C TYR A 568 -1.98 -35.98 -23.10
N LEU A 569 -1.33 -34.87 -22.73
CA LEU A 569 -1.51 -33.57 -23.40
C LEU A 569 -1.06 -33.58 -24.87
N ASP A 570 0.06 -34.23 -25.17
CA ASP A 570 0.57 -34.40 -26.52
C ASP A 570 -0.38 -35.25 -27.37
N SER A 571 -0.94 -36.32 -26.79
CA SER A 571 -1.93 -37.16 -27.47
C SER A 571 -3.17 -36.35 -27.88
N ILE A 572 -3.64 -35.43 -27.03
CA ILE A 572 -4.76 -34.54 -27.41
C ILE A 572 -4.37 -33.65 -28.59
N THR A 573 -3.17 -33.06 -28.56
CA THR A 573 -2.70 -32.14 -29.62
C THR A 573 -2.53 -32.85 -30.97
N ILE A 574 -2.11 -34.12 -30.95
CA ILE A 574 -1.86 -34.94 -32.14
C ILE A 574 -3.17 -35.49 -32.73
N GLU A 575 -4.02 -36.09 -31.89
CA GLU A 575 -5.25 -36.77 -32.34
C GLU A 575 -6.43 -35.82 -32.54
N PHE A 576 -6.42 -34.66 -31.88
CA PHE A 576 -7.42 -33.60 -32.02
C PHE A 576 -6.77 -32.24 -32.34
N PRO A 577 -6.18 -32.07 -33.54
CA PRO A 577 -5.59 -30.78 -33.93
C PRO A 577 -6.61 -29.65 -33.86
N SER A 578 -6.22 -28.50 -33.30
CA SER A 578 -7.07 -27.33 -33.13
C SER A 578 -8.30 -27.54 -32.22
N HIS A 579 -8.24 -28.50 -31.31
CA HIS A 579 -9.25 -28.64 -30.24
C HIS A 579 -9.31 -27.39 -29.37
N GLY A 580 -10.48 -27.08 -28.80
CA GLY A 580 -10.69 -26.00 -27.84
C GLY A 580 -9.99 -26.18 -26.48
N LEU A 581 -9.15 -27.21 -26.33
CA LEU A 581 -8.32 -27.44 -25.12
C LEU A 581 -6.88 -26.92 -25.29
N SER A 582 -6.59 -26.29 -26.43
CA SER A 582 -5.21 -26.04 -26.85
C SER A 582 -4.51 -25.01 -25.95
N ASP A 583 -5.22 -24.00 -25.47
CA ASP A 583 -4.77 -23.01 -24.51
C ASP A 583 -4.64 -23.58 -23.09
N GLU A 584 -5.59 -24.42 -22.64
CA GLU A 584 -5.43 -25.16 -21.39
C GLU A 584 -4.18 -26.04 -21.41
N ILE A 585 -3.93 -26.75 -22.51
CA ILE A 585 -2.73 -27.59 -22.68
C ILE A 585 -1.47 -26.74 -22.53
N LEU A 586 -1.40 -25.56 -23.17
CA LEU A 586 -0.27 -24.65 -23.03
C LEU A 586 -0.10 -24.18 -21.58
N PHE A 587 -1.20 -23.84 -20.91
CA PHE A 587 -1.19 -23.37 -19.53
C PHE A 587 -0.72 -24.44 -18.54
N VAL A 588 -1.21 -25.68 -18.68
CA VAL A 588 -0.78 -26.83 -17.86
C VAL A 588 0.70 -27.15 -18.09
N LYS A 589 1.16 -27.18 -19.35
CA LYS A 589 2.58 -27.39 -19.65
C LYS A 589 3.46 -26.29 -19.07
N ALA A 590 3.01 -25.04 -19.11
CA ALA A 590 3.72 -23.94 -18.49
C ALA A 590 3.81 -24.09 -16.97
N ARG A 591 2.71 -24.46 -16.32
CA ARG A 591 2.65 -24.71 -14.87
C ARG A 591 3.56 -25.86 -14.44
N MET A 592 3.59 -26.96 -15.20
CA MET A 592 4.53 -28.06 -14.96
C MET A 592 5.99 -27.63 -15.15
N SER A 593 6.27 -26.82 -16.18
CA SER A 593 7.60 -26.25 -16.43
C SER A 593 8.04 -25.32 -15.29
N GLU A 594 7.14 -24.46 -14.80
CA GLU A 594 7.34 -23.60 -13.63
C GLU A 594 7.65 -24.44 -12.38
N THR A 595 6.88 -25.50 -12.13
CA THR A 595 7.03 -26.38 -10.96
C THR A 595 8.35 -27.15 -10.96
N THR A 596 8.83 -27.53 -12.14
CA THR A 596 10.14 -28.19 -12.34
C THR A 596 11.30 -27.18 -12.44
N GLY A 597 11.02 -25.88 -12.30
CA GLY A 597 12.00 -24.80 -12.37
C GLY A 597 12.55 -24.53 -13.77
N ASP A 598 11.89 -25.04 -14.82
CA ASP A 598 12.14 -24.65 -16.21
C ASP A 598 11.43 -23.34 -16.55
N TYR A 599 11.89 -22.25 -15.97
CA TYR A 599 11.26 -20.94 -16.16
C TYR A 599 11.31 -20.45 -17.61
N VAL A 600 12.32 -20.87 -18.39
CA VAL A 600 12.44 -20.49 -19.80
C VAL A 600 11.37 -21.20 -20.62
N ALA A 601 11.18 -22.51 -20.43
CA ALA A 601 10.10 -23.24 -21.09
C ALA A 601 8.72 -22.71 -20.68
N ALA A 602 8.52 -22.42 -19.39
CA ALA A 602 7.28 -21.83 -18.88
C ALA A 602 6.97 -20.48 -19.55
N VAL A 603 7.95 -19.59 -19.65
CA VAL A 603 7.79 -18.29 -20.33
C VAL A 603 7.41 -18.48 -21.79
N ASN A 604 8.11 -19.33 -22.54
CA ASN A 604 7.81 -19.53 -23.96
C ASN A 604 6.38 -20.03 -24.18
N LEU A 605 5.90 -20.95 -23.32
CA LEU A 605 4.54 -21.48 -23.37
C LEU A 605 3.48 -20.41 -23.04
N LEU A 606 3.72 -19.61 -21.99
CA LEU A 606 2.80 -18.54 -21.59
C LEU A 606 2.80 -17.37 -22.59
N GLU A 607 3.94 -17.05 -23.20
CA GLU A 607 4.01 -16.04 -24.27
C GLU A 607 3.19 -16.49 -25.46
N THR A 608 3.36 -17.75 -25.87
CA THR A 608 2.55 -18.37 -26.93
C THR A 608 1.07 -18.28 -26.61
N LEU A 609 0.67 -18.65 -25.39
CA LEU A 609 -0.72 -18.55 -24.94
C LEU A 609 -1.23 -17.10 -25.04
N SER A 610 -0.50 -16.13 -24.48
CA SER A 610 -0.89 -14.71 -24.44
C SER A 610 -0.95 -14.02 -25.80
N ILE A 611 -0.37 -14.61 -26.84
CA ILE A 611 -0.34 -14.09 -28.21
C ILE A 611 -1.40 -14.79 -29.05
N ALA A 612 -1.37 -16.13 -29.08
CA ALA A 612 -2.23 -16.95 -29.92
C ALA A 612 -3.69 -16.99 -29.43
N TYR A 613 -3.91 -16.93 -28.12
CA TYR A 613 -5.22 -17.01 -27.48
C TYR A 613 -5.56 -15.72 -26.74
N ASN A 614 -5.15 -14.56 -27.28
CA ASN A 614 -5.33 -13.27 -26.63
C ASN A 614 -6.80 -12.85 -26.40
N PHE A 615 -7.75 -13.52 -27.06
CA PHE A 615 -9.18 -13.33 -26.92
C PHE A 615 -9.78 -14.18 -25.78
N ASP A 616 -9.02 -15.17 -25.29
CA ASP A 616 -9.48 -16.14 -24.30
C ASP A 616 -9.26 -15.65 -22.86
N ILE A 617 -10.00 -16.23 -21.93
CA ILE A 617 -9.96 -15.96 -20.49
C ILE A 617 -8.67 -16.45 -19.83
N LEU A 618 -7.84 -17.25 -20.51
CA LEU A 618 -6.53 -17.65 -19.99
C LEU A 618 -5.41 -16.67 -20.35
N ALA A 619 -5.66 -15.69 -21.22
CA ALA A 619 -4.63 -14.76 -21.68
C ALA A 619 -4.15 -13.82 -20.57
N ASP A 620 -5.05 -13.34 -19.72
CA ASP A 620 -4.71 -12.53 -18.55
C ASP A 620 -4.02 -13.36 -17.47
N ASN A 621 -4.47 -14.59 -17.22
CA ASN A 621 -3.81 -15.56 -16.34
C ASN A 621 -2.35 -15.78 -16.77
N ALA A 622 -2.12 -15.94 -18.09
CA ALA A 622 -0.78 -16.11 -18.63
C ALA A 622 0.07 -14.84 -18.52
N LEU A 623 -0.48 -13.65 -18.79
CA LEU A 623 0.25 -12.38 -18.63
C LEU A 623 0.63 -12.12 -17.18
N TYR A 624 -0.26 -12.43 -16.23
CA TYR A 624 0.05 -12.30 -14.81
C TYR A 624 1.19 -13.24 -14.42
N LYS A 625 1.09 -14.52 -14.78
CA LYS A 625 2.17 -15.51 -14.53
C LYS A 625 3.48 -15.13 -15.19
N LEU A 626 3.47 -14.63 -16.43
CA LEU A 626 4.66 -14.11 -17.10
C LEU A 626 5.31 -12.98 -16.30
N GLY A 627 4.51 -12.01 -15.85
CA GLY A 627 5.00 -10.91 -15.01
C GLY A 627 5.67 -11.42 -13.73
N MET A 628 5.05 -12.38 -13.06
CA MET A 628 5.59 -12.98 -11.83
C MET A 628 6.89 -13.75 -12.08
N ILE A 629 6.94 -14.60 -13.11
CA ILE A 629 8.15 -15.37 -13.46
C ILE A 629 9.28 -14.42 -13.87
N TYR A 630 8.98 -13.41 -14.70
CA TYR A 630 9.97 -12.41 -15.10
C TYR A 630 10.52 -11.65 -13.89
N MET A 631 9.66 -11.21 -12.98
CA MET A 631 10.07 -10.41 -11.82
C MET A 631 10.89 -11.23 -10.82
N TYR A 632 10.38 -12.39 -10.41
CA TYR A 632 10.87 -13.09 -9.22
C TYR A 632 11.76 -14.29 -9.50
N SER A 633 11.58 -14.94 -10.65
CA SER A 633 12.31 -16.15 -11.02
C SER A 633 13.48 -15.84 -11.95
N LEU A 634 13.28 -14.93 -12.92
CA LEU A 634 14.28 -14.58 -13.92
C LEU A 634 14.99 -13.24 -13.66
N ASN A 635 14.55 -12.46 -12.68
CA ASN A 635 15.09 -11.13 -12.35
C ASN A 635 15.15 -10.18 -13.57
N GLN A 636 14.09 -10.16 -14.37
CA GLN A 636 13.90 -9.33 -15.57
C GLN A 636 12.76 -8.32 -15.36
N PRO A 637 12.95 -7.28 -14.54
CA PRO A 637 11.87 -6.35 -14.14
C PRO A 637 11.26 -5.58 -15.31
N GLU A 638 12.03 -5.24 -16.34
CA GLU A 638 11.49 -4.54 -17.53
C GLU A 638 10.50 -5.40 -18.33
N LYS A 639 10.78 -6.70 -18.44
CA LYS A 639 9.83 -7.62 -19.09
C LYS A 639 8.60 -7.88 -18.22
N ALA A 640 8.81 -8.00 -16.91
CA ALA A 640 7.71 -8.12 -15.95
C ALA A 640 6.77 -6.92 -16.05
N LYS A 641 7.33 -5.71 -16.11
CA LYS A 641 6.59 -4.46 -16.29
C LYS A 641 5.74 -4.49 -17.56
N ALA A 642 6.31 -4.88 -18.70
CA ALA A 642 5.58 -4.97 -19.96
C ALA A 642 4.41 -5.98 -19.90
N ALA A 643 4.61 -7.13 -19.26
CA ALA A 643 3.57 -8.13 -19.07
C ALA A 643 2.41 -7.61 -18.19
N PHE A 644 2.73 -6.99 -17.05
CA PHE A 644 1.73 -6.39 -16.17
C PHE A 644 1.01 -5.20 -16.83
N GLU A 645 1.72 -4.36 -17.58
CA GLU A 645 1.13 -3.24 -18.33
C GLU A 645 0.12 -3.74 -19.36
N LYS A 646 0.49 -4.74 -20.17
CA LYS A 646 -0.40 -5.36 -21.15
C LYS A 646 -1.65 -5.96 -20.49
N LEU A 647 -1.51 -6.60 -19.33
CA LEU A 647 -2.64 -7.11 -18.54
C LEU A 647 -3.56 -5.95 -18.13
N ILE A 648 -2.99 -4.87 -17.59
CA ILE A 648 -3.75 -3.73 -17.08
C ILE A 648 -4.50 -2.98 -18.19
N GLU A 649 -3.89 -2.84 -19.36
CA GLU A 649 -4.45 -2.12 -20.49
C GLU A 649 -5.55 -2.92 -21.20
N LYS A 650 -5.34 -4.23 -21.39
CA LYS A 650 -6.21 -5.05 -22.25
C LYS A 650 -7.25 -5.87 -21.50
N TYR A 651 -7.02 -6.20 -20.22
CA TYR A 651 -7.85 -7.13 -19.46
C TYR A 651 -8.36 -6.48 -18.16
N SER A 652 -9.14 -5.41 -18.29
CA SER A 652 -9.67 -4.67 -17.14
C SER A 652 -10.61 -5.48 -16.24
N GLY A 653 -11.17 -6.57 -16.76
CA GLY A 653 -12.02 -7.52 -16.03
C GLY A 653 -11.25 -8.66 -15.35
N SER A 654 -9.93 -8.71 -15.50
CA SER A 654 -9.09 -9.77 -14.92
C SER A 654 -9.18 -9.78 -13.40
N VAL A 655 -9.25 -10.97 -12.81
CA VAL A 655 -9.13 -11.15 -11.35
C VAL A 655 -7.78 -10.63 -10.85
N TYR A 656 -6.73 -10.71 -11.67
CA TYR A 656 -5.37 -10.31 -11.31
C TYR A 656 -5.09 -8.80 -11.49
N ILE A 657 -6.08 -7.99 -11.86
CA ILE A 657 -5.87 -6.56 -12.18
C ILE A 657 -5.30 -5.76 -11.00
N VAL A 658 -5.75 -6.08 -9.77
CA VAL A 658 -5.33 -5.37 -8.56
C VAL A 658 -3.88 -5.73 -8.22
N ASP A 659 -3.56 -7.02 -8.27
CA ASP A 659 -2.22 -7.52 -8.01
C ASP A 659 -1.23 -7.04 -9.08
N ALA A 660 -1.58 -7.12 -10.36
CA ALA A 660 -0.75 -6.62 -11.45
C ALA A 660 -0.43 -5.12 -11.30
N ARG A 661 -1.41 -4.29 -10.88
CA ARG A 661 -1.17 -2.86 -10.60
C ARG A 661 -0.22 -2.65 -9.44
N ARG A 662 -0.34 -3.46 -8.39
CA ARG A 662 0.57 -3.41 -7.23
C ARG A 662 2.00 -3.73 -7.67
N GLU A 663 2.20 -4.81 -8.40
CA GLU A 663 3.53 -5.22 -8.87
C GLU A 663 4.12 -4.22 -9.88
N TYR A 664 3.30 -3.70 -10.81
CA TYR A 664 3.72 -2.65 -11.74
C TYR A 664 4.21 -1.37 -11.03
N ARG A 665 3.56 -0.96 -9.92
CA ARG A 665 3.98 0.20 -9.11
C ARG A 665 5.32 -0.04 -8.41
N LYS A 666 5.52 -1.23 -7.83
CA LYS A 666 6.79 -1.60 -7.20
C LYS A 666 7.96 -1.47 -8.17
N ILE A 667 7.79 -1.91 -9.42
CA ILE A 667 8.83 -1.81 -10.45
C ILE A 667 9.14 -0.35 -10.81
N ARG A 668 8.13 0.53 -10.76
CA ARG A 668 8.31 1.98 -11.04
C ARG A 668 8.93 2.78 -9.88
N GLY A 669 9.08 2.19 -8.70
CA GLY A 669 9.63 2.86 -7.52
C GLY A 669 8.66 3.86 -6.87
N ASN A 670 7.35 3.65 -7.02
CA ASN A 670 6.28 4.44 -6.39
C ASN A 670 5.64 3.73 -5.21
#